data_AF-A0A7C6DQC8-F1
#
_entry.id   AF-A0A7C6DQC8-F1
#
_cell.length_a   1.000
_cell.length_b   1.000
_cell.length_c   1.000
_cell.angle_alpha   90.00
_cell.angle_beta   90.00
_cell.angle_gamma   90.00
#
_symmetry.space_group_name_H-M   'P 1'
#
loop_
_entity.id
_entity.type
_entity.pdbx_description
1 polymer ?
#
loop_
_entity_poly.entity_id
_entity_poly.type
_entity_poly.pdbx_seq_one_letter_code
_entity_poly.pdbx_strand_id
1 'polypeptide(L)'
;MRITALEAFGIDPRILDLWQQAGFTELLPIQQQAVQTAKVLDGGNAVIFSPTSSGKTFVGEMAAVRTARKSRRVIYLVPQKSLAEEKFHEFRSRYGSLGVRVVVSTRDRRDNDPDIRRGRFHIAVIVFEKMHALMVNCPTILRNVGLVVIDELQMLGDETRGPALEILLTKVLLAAHKPQIICLSAVLGNAKDLAAWLGATLCEDHRRPVELRRGVLYQGLFNYMEHNAKREGSEPLAGSNGEANRLATLVGQVRSLAIHGEQSLVFCRSKNECIETARPIAAALDLGHADDALAELRDLEDSEGKDYLAKLLQHRVAFHNADLDWHQREVIERAFRRGEVLVVCSTTTLAMGLNLPARNVFIDTERWERDRAGRWTTVPISQAEYENISGRAGRLGLEKNFGRAIVIAESEFDQDRLFETYVRGELGDLEPALAKVPLSQHVLNLVASRMCRSEAEIREILLASYTGSVHWRGDGRESEFTDKLHEAIHHCVDGGLIVRGKNGLEATEIGKLAAAKGVAVDTAIEMHAFLRDGADRASEIGTFEVIWHLTGTADGQRIHFNLSKNEWQSGEYAAILVKELAPLASQVRRQLRAEIGSLEVNYEITQRAKKALLLCDWVRGLPTRQIEARFHCFAGSISGLGSEFAWLAETLAGMAKVIGWPDESVARLESLSGQLVHGVESAGLPLTAIRLRGFSRGRIMALVAKGWQVLETLIAAPFDELRRLVTKPVAEALRDQVARLLERKAAQADGTSQG
;
A
#
# COMPACT_ATOMS: atom_id res chain seq x y z
N MET A 1 -11.18 -14.56 31.17
CA MET A 1 -12.55 -15.07 30.93
C MET A 1 -12.48 -16.27 29.98
N ARG A 2 -13.07 -17.43 30.28
CA ARG A 2 -13.06 -18.58 29.33
C ARG A 2 -13.84 -18.25 28.07
N ILE A 3 -13.38 -18.74 26.92
CA ILE A 3 -14.04 -18.45 25.63
C ILE A 3 -15.47 -18.99 25.57
N THR A 4 -15.75 -20.10 26.26
CA THR A 4 -17.09 -20.71 26.34
C THR A 4 -18.11 -19.79 27.01
N ALA A 5 -17.68 -18.86 27.86
CA ALA A 5 -18.56 -17.87 28.46
C ALA A 5 -19.17 -16.89 27.42
N LEU A 6 -18.62 -16.85 26.21
CA LEU A 6 -19.16 -16.00 25.13
C LEU A 6 -20.46 -16.52 24.53
N GLU A 7 -20.87 -17.76 24.85
CA GLU A 7 -22.20 -18.26 24.52
C GLU A 7 -23.30 -17.36 25.11
N ALA A 8 -23.09 -16.85 26.34
CA ALA A 8 -24.01 -15.92 27.00
C ALA A 8 -24.18 -14.58 26.26
N PHE A 9 -23.23 -14.23 25.38
CA PHE A 9 -23.27 -13.03 24.54
C PHE A 9 -23.84 -13.32 23.14
N GLY A 10 -24.36 -14.52 22.91
CA GLY A 10 -25.00 -14.95 21.68
C GLY A 10 -24.02 -15.36 20.58
N ILE A 11 -22.84 -15.86 20.95
CA ILE A 11 -21.95 -16.55 20.00
C ILE A 11 -22.45 -17.98 19.79
N ASP A 12 -22.53 -18.42 18.52
CA ASP A 12 -22.92 -19.77 18.13
C ASP A 12 -21.93 -20.80 18.72
N PRO A 13 -22.37 -21.86 19.42
CA PRO A 13 -21.48 -22.86 20.01
C PRO A 13 -20.49 -23.48 19.02
N ARG A 14 -20.88 -23.63 17.74
CA ARG A 14 -19.99 -24.15 16.69
C ARG A 14 -18.83 -23.20 16.39
N ILE A 15 -19.00 -21.90 16.60
CA ILE A 15 -17.91 -20.92 16.50
C ILE A 15 -16.96 -21.06 17.68
N LEU A 16 -17.50 -21.28 18.89
CA LEU A 16 -16.69 -21.50 20.09
C LEU A 16 -15.81 -22.74 19.93
N ASP A 17 -16.37 -23.83 19.39
CA ASP A 17 -15.62 -25.06 19.08
C ASP A 17 -14.46 -24.80 18.10
N LEU A 18 -14.71 -24.04 17.03
CA LEU A 18 -13.68 -23.67 16.05
C LEU A 18 -12.58 -22.81 16.68
N TRP A 19 -12.94 -21.87 17.57
CA TRP A 19 -11.97 -21.06 18.28
C TRP A 19 -11.12 -21.88 19.24
N GLN A 20 -11.72 -22.83 19.97
CA GLN A 20 -10.98 -23.75 20.83
C GLN A 20 -10.02 -24.64 20.03
N GLN A 21 -10.44 -25.17 18.88
CA GLN A 21 -9.58 -25.93 17.97
C GLN A 21 -8.42 -25.09 17.41
N ALA A 22 -8.64 -23.79 17.22
CA ALA A 22 -7.60 -22.84 16.83
C ALA A 22 -6.70 -22.39 18.00
N GLY A 23 -6.91 -22.92 19.21
CA GLY A 23 -6.07 -22.65 20.39
C GLY A 23 -6.55 -21.48 21.25
N PHE A 24 -7.71 -20.87 20.96
CA PHE A 24 -8.28 -19.83 21.79
C PHE A 24 -9.08 -20.45 22.95
N THR A 25 -8.50 -20.47 24.15
CA THR A 25 -9.13 -21.07 25.35
C THR A 25 -9.67 -19.99 26.31
N GLU A 26 -8.93 -18.91 26.49
CA GLU A 26 -9.29 -17.79 27.35
C GLU A 26 -9.06 -16.45 26.65
N LEU A 27 -9.89 -15.47 26.99
CA LEU A 27 -9.74 -14.10 26.53
C LEU A 27 -8.58 -13.41 27.24
N LEU A 28 -7.77 -12.71 26.45
CA LEU A 28 -6.75 -11.79 26.93
C LEU A 28 -7.38 -10.56 27.61
N PRO A 29 -6.64 -9.82 28.46
CA PRO A 29 -7.20 -8.70 29.23
C PRO A 29 -7.92 -7.67 28.36
N ILE A 30 -7.30 -7.25 27.25
CA ILE A 30 -7.91 -6.29 26.31
C ILE A 30 -9.19 -6.83 25.66
N GLN A 31 -9.24 -8.13 25.37
CA GLN A 31 -10.41 -8.78 24.78
C GLN A 31 -11.56 -8.86 25.81
N GLN A 32 -11.23 -9.15 27.07
CA GLN A 32 -12.20 -9.13 28.16
C GLN A 32 -12.75 -7.72 28.40
N GLN A 33 -11.89 -6.70 28.41
CA GLN A 33 -12.31 -5.30 28.54
C GLN A 33 -13.22 -4.88 27.38
N ALA A 34 -12.90 -5.27 26.15
CA ALA A 34 -13.75 -4.99 25.00
C ALA A 34 -15.15 -5.60 25.15
N VAL A 35 -15.25 -6.84 25.61
CA VAL A 35 -16.53 -7.54 25.83
C VAL A 35 -17.32 -6.93 26.99
N GLN A 36 -16.67 -6.69 28.14
CA GLN A 36 -17.35 -6.32 29.38
C GLN A 36 -17.58 -4.80 29.50
N THR A 37 -16.57 -3.99 29.17
CA THR A 37 -16.59 -2.54 29.34
C THR A 37 -17.17 -1.85 28.11
N ALA A 38 -16.57 -2.09 26.93
CA ALA A 38 -17.03 -1.47 25.69
C ALA A 38 -18.25 -2.16 25.08
N LYS A 39 -18.65 -3.32 25.61
CA LYS A 39 -19.83 -4.06 25.17
C LYS A 39 -19.82 -4.29 23.66
N VAL A 40 -18.66 -4.65 23.10
CA VAL A 40 -18.52 -4.88 21.64
C VAL A 40 -19.43 -5.99 21.14
N LEU A 41 -19.76 -6.95 22.02
CA LEU A 41 -20.74 -7.99 21.75
C LEU A 41 -22.16 -7.57 22.12
N ASP A 42 -22.50 -6.31 22.36
CA ASP A 42 -23.89 -5.85 22.52
C ASP A 42 -24.19 -4.58 21.72
N GLY A 43 -23.33 -4.26 20.74
CA GLY A 43 -23.50 -3.12 19.85
C GLY A 43 -22.78 -1.85 20.30
N GLY A 44 -21.99 -1.90 21.37
CA GLY A 44 -21.19 -0.76 21.83
C GLY A 44 -20.06 -0.41 20.86
N ASN A 45 -19.87 0.88 20.61
CA ASN A 45 -18.73 1.37 19.82
C ASN A 45 -17.46 1.31 20.67
N ALA A 46 -16.34 0.92 20.06
CA ALA A 46 -15.08 0.75 20.78
C ALA A 46 -13.87 1.24 20.00
N VAL A 47 -12.93 1.86 20.70
CA VAL A 47 -11.55 2.04 20.25
C VAL A 47 -10.68 1.11 21.09
N ILE A 48 -10.09 0.11 20.45
CA ILE A 48 -9.22 -0.87 21.09
C ILE A 48 -7.77 -0.49 20.79
N PHE A 49 -7.07 -0.05 21.82
CA PHE A 49 -5.66 0.30 21.75
C PHE A 49 -4.82 -0.71 22.53
N SER A 50 -3.97 -1.45 21.82
CA SER A 50 -3.05 -2.38 22.46
C SER A 50 -1.90 -2.78 21.53
N PRO A 51 -0.67 -3.02 22.03
CA PRO A 51 0.49 -3.35 21.20
C PRO A 51 0.28 -4.51 20.23
N THR A 52 1.12 -4.58 19.20
CA THR A 52 1.14 -5.72 18.27
C THR A 52 1.25 -7.05 19.03
N SER A 53 0.54 -8.06 18.53
CA SER A 53 0.45 -9.42 19.11
C SER A 53 -0.37 -9.57 20.39
N SER A 54 -1.01 -8.52 20.92
CA SER A 54 -1.90 -8.59 22.11
C SER A 54 -3.31 -9.13 21.85
N GLY A 55 -3.58 -9.59 20.62
CA GLY A 55 -4.86 -10.19 20.25
C GLY A 55 -5.98 -9.18 19.93
N LYS A 56 -5.65 -7.92 19.63
CA LYS A 56 -6.61 -6.87 19.21
C LYS A 56 -7.50 -7.30 18.02
N THR A 57 -6.93 -7.99 17.05
CA THR A 57 -7.65 -8.47 15.86
C THR A 57 -8.79 -9.43 16.21
N PHE A 58 -8.62 -10.24 17.26
CA PHE A 58 -9.66 -11.18 17.68
C PHE A 58 -10.92 -10.45 18.20
N VAL A 59 -10.79 -9.24 18.74
CA VAL A 59 -11.95 -8.42 19.15
C VAL A 59 -12.84 -8.08 17.95
N GLY A 60 -12.22 -7.61 16.86
CA GLY A 60 -12.93 -7.34 15.61
C GLY A 60 -13.57 -8.59 15.03
N GLU A 61 -12.87 -9.72 15.10
CA GLU A 61 -13.35 -11.02 14.62
C GLU A 61 -14.57 -11.53 15.40
N MET A 62 -14.53 -11.50 16.75
CA MET A 62 -15.66 -11.91 17.59
C MET A 62 -16.93 -11.10 17.24
N ALA A 63 -16.81 -9.78 17.13
CA ALA A 63 -17.93 -8.91 16.79
C ALA A 63 -18.42 -9.12 15.34
N ALA A 64 -17.50 -9.32 14.39
CA ALA A 64 -17.80 -9.57 12.98
C ALA A 64 -18.63 -10.85 12.81
N VAL A 65 -18.16 -11.97 13.35
CA VAL A 65 -18.84 -13.26 13.14
C VAL A 65 -20.19 -13.28 13.85
N ARG A 66 -20.28 -12.71 15.07
CA ARG A 66 -21.57 -12.54 15.76
C ARG A 66 -22.58 -11.77 14.92
N THR A 67 -22.16 -10.63 14.36
CA THR A 67 -23.02 -9.76 13.55
C THR A 67 -23.45 -10.45 12.26
N ALA A 68 -22.52 -11.17 11.62
CA ALA A 68 -22.77 -11.98 10.44
C ALA A 68 -23.81 -13.08 10.69
N ARG A 69 -23.76 -13.77 11.84
CA ARG A 69 -24.74 -14.80 12.23
C ARG A 69 -26.13 -14.24 12.51
N LYS A 70 -26.22 -12.96 12.92
CA LYS A 70 -27.49 -12.21 12.99
C LYS A 70 -27.99 -11.73 11.63
N SER A 71 -27.43 -12.23 10.52
CA SER A 71 -27.76 -11.86 9.13
C SER A 71 -27.57 -10.37 8.81
N ARG A 72 -26.81 -9.62 9.61
CA ARG A 72 -26.41 -8.24 9.30
C ARG A 72 -25.08 -8.23 8.56
N ARG A 73 -24.85 -7.17 7.78
CA ARG A 73 -23.63 -7.04 6.97
C ARG A 73 -22.49 -6.45 7.79
N VAL A 74 -21.30 -7.00 7.63
CA VAL A 74 -20.07 -6.52 8.27
C VAL A 74 -19.11 -6.02 7.20
N ILE A 75 -18.61 -4.80 7.39
CA ILE A 75 -17.52 -4.25 6.61
C ILE A 75 -16.27 -4.28 7.50
N TYR A 76 -15.25 -5.02 7.09
CA TYR A 76 -13.96 -5.09 7.77
C TYR A 76 -12.92 -4.34 6.93
N LEU A 77 -12.48 -3.18 7.41
CA LEU A 77 -11.58 -2.28 6.72
C LEU A 77 -10.14 -2.50 7.16
N VAL A 78 -9.24 -2.53 6.18
CA VAL A 78 -7.79 -2.70 6.39
C VAL A 78 -6.99 -1.72 5.52
N PRO A 79 -5.78 -1.33 5.95
CA PRO A 79 -4.99 -0.32 5.22
C PRO A 79 -4.26 -0.83 3.98
N GLN A 80 -4.14 -2.16 3.81
CA GLN A 80 -3.30 -2.73 2.76
C GLN A 80 -3.91 -4.01 2.16
N LYS A 81 -3.57 -4.25 0.88
CA LYS A 81 -4.00 -5.43 0.12
C LYS A 81 -3.54 -6.75 0.75
N SER A 82 -2.28 -6.83 1.20
CA SER A 82 -1.73 -8.04 1.82
C SER A 82 -2.56 -8.46 3.03
N LEU A 83 -2.87 -7.50 3.91
CA LEU A 83 -3.71 -7.73 5.08
C LEU A 83 -5.16 -8.09 4.69
N ALA A 84 -5.69 -7.48 3.62
CA ALA A 84 -7.03 -7.82 3.11
C ALA A 84 -7.12 -9.28 2.66
N GLU A 85 -6.12 -9.76 1.90
CA GLU A 85 -6.06 -11.15 1.46
C GLU A 85 -5.86 -12.10 2.63
N GLU A 86 -4.98 -11.77 3.59
CA GLU A 86 -4.78 -12.57 4.80
C GLU A 86 -6.09 -12.74 5.58
N LYS A 87 -6.79 -11.64 5.90
CA LYS A 87 -8.07 -11.68 6.63
C LYS A 87 -9.17 -12.38 5.85
N PHE A 88 -9.22 -12.18 4.54
CA PHE A 88 -10.15 -12.88 3.67
C PHE A 88 -9.95 -14.41 3.74
N HIS A 89 -8.70 -14.87 3.59
CA HIS A 89 -8.38 -16.29 3.65
C HIS A 89 -8.64 -16.88 5.04
N GLU A 90 -8.26 -16.16 6.10
CA GLU A 90 -8.51 -16.55 7.48
C GLU A 90 -10.01 -16.73 7.75
N PHE A 91 -10.83 -15.70 7.50
CA PHE A 91 -12.26 -15.75 7.76
C PHE A 91 -12.99 -16.75 6.88
N ARG A 92 -12.59 -16.87 5.60
CA ARG A 92 -13.19 -17.85 4.69
C ARG A 92 -12.90 -19.28 5.11
N SER A 93 -11.65 -19.56 5.48
CA SER A 93 -11.23 -20.90 5.93
C SER A 93 -11.93 -21.28 7.23
N ARG A 94 -11.98 -20.36 8.19
CA ARG A 94 -12.54 -20.62 9.53
C ARG A 94 -14.07 -20.67 9.54
N TYR A 95 -14.77 -19.78 8.83
CA TYR A 95 -16.22 -19.62 8.96
C TYR A 95 -17.04 -20.04 7.73
N GLY A 96 -16.39 -20.37 6.61
CA GLY A 96 -17.08 -20.73 5.38
C GLY A 96 -17.98 -21.95 5.54
N SER A 97 -17.54 -22.96 6.30
CA SER A 97 -18.32 -24.17 6.62
C SER A 97 -19.60 -23.89 7.43
N LEU A 98 -19.66 -22.75 8.13
CA LEU A 98 -20.84 -22.31 8.89
C LEU A 98 -21.81 -21.45 8.05
N GLY A 99 -21.62 -21.41 6.73
CA GLY A 99 -22.43 -20.62 5.80
C GLY A 99 -22.09 -19.13 5.78
N VAL A 100 -21.02 -18.70 6.45
CA VAL A 100 -20.58 -17.31 6.43
C VAL A 100 -19.89 -17.00 5.10
N ARG A 101 -20.66 -16.43 4.17
CA ARG A 101 -20.14 -15.87 2.92
C ARG A 101 -19.21 -14.67 3.19
N VAL A 102 -17.91 -14.88 3.03
CA VAL A 102 -16.86 -13.84 3.09
C VAL A 102 -16.48 -13.43 1.67
N VAL A 103 -16.36 -12.13 1.42
CA VAL A 103 -15.88 -11.56 0.14
C VAL A 103 -14.74 -10.59 0.40
N VAL A 104 -13.93 -10.32 -0.63
CA VAL A 104 -12.82 -9.36 -0.57
C VAL A 104 -12.90 -8.39 -1.75
N SER A 105 -12.59 -7.12 -1.50
CA SER A 105 -12.47 -6.09 -2.54
C SER A 105 -11.19 -5.28 -2.36
N THR A 106 -10.32 -5.36 -3.36
CA THR A 106 -9.03 -4.65 -3.44
C THR A 106 -8.90 -4.02 -4.84
N ARG A 107 -7.82 -3.28 -5.11
CA ARG A 107 -7.57 -2.68 -6.45
C ARG A 107 -7.59 -3.73 -7.58
N ASP A 108 -7.06 -4.94 -7.28
CA ASP A 108 -6.83 -6.03 -8.23
C ASP A 108 -7.90 -7.14 -8.20
N ARG A 109 -8.87 -7.05 -7.28
CA ARG A 109 -10.02 -7.95 -7.19
C ARG A 109 -11.30 -7.14 -7.10
N ARG A 110 -11.91 -6.93 -8.26
CA ARG A 110 -13.18 -6.18 -8.42
C ARG A 110 -14.39 -7.09 -8.65
N ASP A 111 -14.17 -8.40 -8.80
CA ASP A 111 -15.19 -9.39 -9.13
C ASP A 111 -16.32 -9.44 -8.09
N ASN A 112 -16.01 -9.12 -6.82
CA ASN A 112 -16.97 -9.09 -5.73
C ASN A 112 -17.70 -7.75 -5.56
N ASP A 113 -17.30 -6.68 -6.27
CA ASP A 113 -17.91 -5.36 -6.13
C ASP A 113 -19.43 -5.36 -6.40
N PRO A 114 -19.96 -6.07 -7.42
CA PRO A 114 -21.41 -6.16 -7.62
C PRO A 114 -22.13 -6.81 -6.44
N ASP A 115 -21.54 -7.84 -5.83
CA ASP A 115 -22.13 -8.52 -4.68
C ASP A 115 -22.05 -7.65 -3.42
N ILE A 116 -20.98 -6.87 -3.24
CA ILE A 116 -20.88 -5.88 -2.16
C ILE A 116 -21.96 -4.81 -2.33
N ARG A 117 -22.10 -4.23 -3.53
CA ARG A 117 -23.14 -3.21 -3.81
C ARG A 117 -24.56 -3.73 -3.59
N ARG A 118 -24.82 -5.00 -3.92
CA ARG A 118 -26.12 -5.67 -3.75
C ARG A 118 -26.32 -6.24 -2.34
N GLY A 119 -25.33 -6.14 -1.45
CA GLY A 119 -25.40 -6.68 -0.10
C GLY A 119 -25.45 -8.21 -0.03
N ARG A 120 -24.85 -8.92 -0.99
CA ARG A 120 -24.81 -10.39 -1.08
C ARG A 120 -23.56 -10.98 -0.41
N PHE A 121 -23.31 -10.61 0.84
CA PHE A 121 -22.19 -11.12 1.65
C PHE A 121 -22.60 -11.14 3.12
N HIS A 122 -21.82 -11.77 3.99
CA HIS A 122 -21.96 -11.58 5.44
C HIS A 122 -20.83 -10.70 5.97
N ILE A 123 -19.60 -10.98 5.53
CA ILE A 123 -18.40 -10.18 5.84
C ILE A 123 -17.73 -9.76 4.53
N ALA A 124 -17.47 -8.48 4.36
CA ALA A 124 -16.67 -7.93 3.26
C ALA A 124 -15.37 -7.34 3.82
N VAL A 125 -14.23 -7.89 3.40
CA VAL A 125 -12.91 -7.34 3.71
C VAL A 125 -12.51 -6.37 2.60
N ILE A 126 -12.30 -5.09 2.93
CA ILE A 126 -12.13 -4.03 1.93
C ILE A 126 -10.96 -3.12 2.34
N VAL A 127 -10.13 -2.71 1.39
CA VAL A 127 -9.11 -1.67 1.63
C VAL A 127 -9.73 -0.28 1.70
N PHE A 128 -9.16 0.65 2.47
CA PHE A 128 -9.74 1.98 2.73
C PHE A 128 -10.13 2.73 1.46
N GLU A 129 -9.22 2.83 0.50
CA GLU A 129 -9.39 3.55 -0.77
C GLU A 129 -10.53 2.93 -1.59
N LYS A 130 -10.65 1.60 -1.54
CA LYS A 130 -11.69 0.87 -2.27
C LYS A 130 -13.06 1.09 -1.65
N MET A 131 -13.16 1.14 -0.32
CA MET A 131 -14.40 1.48 0.35
C MET A 131 -14.84 2.91 0.01
N HIS A 132 -13.91 3.87 -0.02
CA HIS A 132 -14.20 5.23 -0.45
C HIS A 132 -14.83 5.25 -1.86
N ALA A 133 -14.20 4.58 -2.83
CA ALA A 133 -14.72 4.49 -4.20
C ALA A 133 -16.09 3.78 -4.27
N LEU A 134 -16.33 2.76 -3.45
CA LEU A 134 -17.62 2.08 -3.37
C LEU A 134 -18.72 3.00 -2.83
N MET A 135 -18.42 3.85 -1.83
CA MET A 135 -19.36 4.82 -1.28
C MET A 135 -19.70 5.93 -2.29
N VAL A 136 -18.74 6.37 -3.10
CA VAL A 136 -18.98 7.34 -4.18
C VAL A 136 -19.96 6.77 -5.21
N ASN A 137 -19.78 5.51 -5.60
CA ASN A 137 -20.61 4.84 -6.61
C ASN A 137 -21.93 4.27 -6.07
N CYS A 138 -22.03 4.04 -4.77
CA CYS A 138 -23.21 3.45 -4.11
C CYS A 138 -23.44 4.15 -2.75
N PRO A 139 -24.11 5.32 -2.73
CA PRO A 139 -24.34 6.08 -1.49
C PRO A 139 -25.16 5.30 -0.44
N THR A 140 -25.92 4.29 -0.87
CA THR A 140 -26.76 3.46 0.01
C THR A 140 -26.03 2.26 0.61
N ILE A 141 -24.72 2.09 0.35
CA ILE A 141 -23.95 0.92 0.77
C ILE A 141 -24.00 0.65 2.29
N LEU A 142 -24.17 1.69 3.10
CA LEU A 142 -24.24 1.56 4.57
C LEU A 142 -25.63 1.17 5.10
N ARG A 143 -26.69 1.19 4.29
CA ARG A 143 -28.09 1.05 4.74
C ARG A 143 -28.37 -0.24 5.53
N ASN A 144 -27.67 -1.33 5.22
CA ASN A 144 -27.86 -2.64 5.83
C ASN A 144 -26.62 -3.16 6.59
N VAL A 145 -25.64 -2.27 6.82
CA VAL A 145 -24.43 -2.60 7.57
C VAL A 145 -24.73 -2.53 9.05
N GLY A 146 -24.45 -3.61 9.78
CA GLY A 146 -24.62 -3.67 11.23
C GLY A 146 -23.34 -3.30 11.98
N LEU A 147 -22.18 -3.53 11.37
CA LEU A 147 -20.86 -3.31 11.97
C LEU A 147 -19.84 -2.89 10.92
N VAL A 148 -19.05 -1.87 11.27
CA VAL A 148 -17.81 -1.49 10.58
C VAL A 148 -16.64 -1.70 11.54
N VAL A 149 -15.72 -2.58 11.16
CA VAL A 149 -14.43 -2.76 11.85
C VAL A 149 -13.36 -2.01 11.08
N ILE A 150 -12.54 -1.23 11.77
CA ILE A 150 -11.42 -0.49 11.20
C ILE A 150 -10.13 -1.00 11.85
N ASP A 151 -9.33 -1.73 11.08
CA ASP A 151 -8.00 -2.18 11.51
C ASP A 151 -6.94 -1.11 11.22
N GLU A 152 -5.94 -1.04 12.09
CA GLU A 152 -4.86 -0.04 12.06
C GLU A 152 -5.37 1.42 12.00
N LEU A 153 -6.25 1.81 12.92
CA LEU A 153 -6.84 3.16 13.01
C LEU A 153 -5.79 4.29 13.09
N GLN A 154 -4.58 4.02 13.56
CA GLN A 154 -3.48 5.01 13.57
C GLN A 154 -3.13 5.55 12.19
N MET A 155 -3.56 4.86 11.12
CA MET A 155 -3.51 5.33 9.74
C MET A 155 -4.24 6.66 9.49
N LEU A 156 -5.08 7.13 10.42
CA LEU A 156 -5.74 8.44 10.32
C LEU A 156 -4.73 9.60 10.29
N GLY A 157 -3.56 9.44 10.91
CA GLY A 157 -2.49 10.45 10.89
C GLY A 157 -1.56 10.36 9.67
N ASP A 158 -1.73 9.36 8.82
CA ASP A 158 -0.94 9.21 7.58
C ASP A 158 -1.37 10.29 6.57
N GLU A 159 -0.40 11.02 6.02
CA GLU A 159 -0.67 12.16 5.13
C GLU A 159 -1.35 11.78 3.82
N THR A 160 -1.13 10.54 3.36
CA THR A 160 -1.63 10.06 2.07
C THR A 160 -2.99 9.36 2.22
N ARG A 161 -3.14 8.50 3.24
CA ARG A 161 -4.29 7.61 3.42
C ARG A 161 -5.27 8.07 4.51
N GLY A 162 -4.77 8.83 5.50
CA GLY A 162 -5.57 9.37 6.60
C GLY A 162 -6.76 10.23 6.17
N PRO A 163 -6.61 11.17 5.21
CA PRO A 163 -7.71 12.01 4.74
C PRO A 163 -8.93 11.22 4.25
N ALA A 164 -8.70 10.17 3.45
CA ALA A 164 -9.77 9.34 2.93
C ALA A 164 -10.45 8.50 4.03
N LEU A 165 -9.66 7.99 4.98
CA LEU A 165 -10.17 7.23 6.13
C LEU A 165 -11.03 8.12 7.05
N GLU A 166 -10.59 9.35 7.31
CA GLU A 166 -11.32 10.29 8.16
C GLU A 166 -12.69 10.66 7.56
N ILE A 167 -12.71 10.97 6.26
CA ILE A 167 -13.94 11.26 5.53
C ILE A 167 -14.85 10.03 5.50
N LEU A 168 -14.31 8.82 5.34
CA LEU A 168 -15.07 7.58 5.45
C LEU A 168 -15.72 7.45 6.83
N LEU A 169 -14.95 7.61 7.91
CA LEU A 169 -15.46 7.50 9.28
C LEU A 169 -16.52 8.58 9.58
N THR A 170 -16.29 9.82 9.15
CA THR A 170 -17.25 10.92 9.26
C THR A 170 -18.58 10.55 8.60
N LYS A 171 -18.55 9.95 7.40
CA LYS A 171 -19.77 9.47 6.72
C LYS A 171 -20.47 8.35 7.49
N VAL A 172 -19.71 7.45 8.10
CA VAL A 172 -20.28 6.36 8.92
C VAL A 172 -20.98 6.94 10.15
N LEU A 173 -20.39 7.93 10.82
CA LEU A 173 -20.97 8.62 11.98
C LEU A 173 -22.26 9.38 11.63
N LEU A 174 -22.30 10.01 10.45
CA LEU A 174 -23.46 10.76 9.95
C LEU A 174 -24.53 9.88 9.28
N ALA A 175 -24.26 8.58 9.08
CA ALA A 175 -25.19 7.68 8.42
C ALA A 175 -26.48 7.49 9.24
N ALA A 176 -27.65 7.56 8.58
CA ALA A 176 -28.95 7.42 9.25
C ALA A 176 -29.12 6.09 10.02
N HIS A 177 -28.53 4.98 9.54
CA HIS A 177 -28.62 3.67 10.19
C HIS A 177 -27.58 3.44 11.31
N LYS A 178 -26.64 4.38 11.51
CA LYS A 178 -25.56 4.36 12.53
C LYS A 178 -25.05 2.94 12.87
N PRO A 179 -24.27 2.30 11.97
CA PRO A 179 -23.70 0.99 12.25
C PRO A 179 -22.79 1.04 13.49
N GLN A 180 -22.63 -0.09 14.18
CA GLN A 180 -21.61 -0.20 15.23
C GLN A 180 -20.22 0.03 14.64
N ILE A 181 -19.34 0.70 15.39
CA ILE A 181 -17.97 0.98 15.00
C ILE A 181 -17.00 0.34 15.99
N ILE A 182 -16.07 -0.46 15.49
CA ILE A 182 -14.96 -1.00 16.28
C ILE A 182 -13.65 -0.64 15.58
N CYS A 183 -12.84 0.18 16.22
CA CYS A 183 -11.53 0.56 15.73
C CYS A 183 -10.44 -0.18 16.49
N LEU A 184 -9.44 -0.67 15.77
CA LEU A 184 -8.29 -1.39 16.32
C LEU A 184 -7.03 -0.59 16.01
N SER A 185 -6.16 -0.40 16.99
CA SER A 185 -4.88 0.27 16.79
C SER A 185 -3.78 -0.31 17.66
N ALA A 186 -2.56 -0.34 17.11
CA ALA A 186 -1.35 -0.72 17.84
C ALA A 186 -0.52 0.45 18.37
N VAL A 187 -0.64 1.62 17.75
CA VAL A 187 0.21 2.79 18.02
C VAL A 187 -0.66 4.05 17.97
N LEU A 188 -1.25 4.40 19.11
CA LEU A 188 -1.93 5.68 19.33
C LEU A 188 -1.35 6.31 20.59
N GLY A 189 -1.16 7.63 20.58
CA GLY A 189 -0.97 8.38 21.81
C GLY A 189 -2.29 8.54 22.56
N ASN A 190 -2.56 9.73 23.10
CA ASN A 190 -3.84 10.01 23.75
C ASN A 190 -5.01 9.85 22.76
N ALA A 191 -5.80 8.79 22.94
CA ALA A 191 -6.92 8.46 22.06
C ALA A 191 -8.27 8.95 22.60
N LYS A 192 -8.30 9.75 23.67
CA LYS A 192 -9.55 10.20 24.31
C LYS A 192 -10.41 11.05 23.38
N ASP A 193 -9.81 12.05 22.75
CA ASP A 193 -10.54 12.96 21.85
C ASP A 193 -11.01 12.23 20.59
N LEU A 194 -10.18 11.32 20.08
CA LEU A 194 -10.53 10.44 18.97
C LEU A 194 -11.70 9.51 19.32
N ALA A 195 -11.69 8.90 20.50
CA ALA A 195 -12.77 8.04 20.99
C ALA A 195 -14.06 8.86 21.23
N ALA A 196 -13.94 10.07 21.74
CA ALA A 196 -15.07 10.99 21.93
C ALA A 196 -15.70 11.38 20.59
N TRP A 197 -14.90 11.72 19.58
CA TRP A 197 -15.38 12.00 18.22
C TRP A 197 -16.11 10.80 17.61
N LEU A 198 -15.59 9.58 17.81
CA LEU A 198 -16.23 8.34 17.35
C LEU A 198 -17.46 7.92 18.19
N GLY A 199 -17.74 8.60 19.31
CA GLY A 199 -18.74 8.17 20.28
C GLY A 199 -18.49 6.74 20.79
N ALA A 200 -17.23 6.40 21.03
CA ALA A 200 -16.76 5.05 21.32
C ALA A 200 -16.13 4.97 22.72
N THR A 201 -16.25 3.79 23.35
CA THR A 201 -15.56 3.49 24.60
C THR A 201 -14.11 3.12 24.30
N LEU A 202 -13.17 3.84 24.93
CA LEU A 202 -11.75 3.57 24.81
C LEU A 202 -11.35 2.40 25.73
N CYS A 203 -10.73 1.38 25.16
CA CYS A 203 -10.14 0.25 25.88
C CYS A 203 -8.64 0.18 25.58
N GLU A 204 -7.81 0.23 26.62
CA GLU A 204 -6.36 0.33 26.48
C GLU A 204 -5.66 -0.75 27.33
N ASP A 205 -4.74 -1.48 26.71
CA ASP A 205 -3.78 -2.32 27.44
C ASP A 205 -2.42 -2.17 26.77
N HIS A 206 -1.52 -1.46 27.43
CA HIS A 206 -0.18 -1.17 26.92
C HIS A 206 0.81 -2.33 27.11
N ARG A 207 0.42 -3.44 27.74
CA ARG A 207 1.33 -4.56 27.99
C ARG A 207 1.55 -5.40 26.74
N ARG A 208 2.79 -5.84 26.54
CA ARG A 208 3.20 -6.74 25.47
C ARG A 208 3.24 -8.19 25.97
N PRO A 209 2.72 -9.16 25.21
CA PRO A 209 2.84 -10.59 25.53
C PRO A 209 4.28 -11.10 25.59
N VAL A 210 5.15 -10.54 24.74
CA VAL A 210 6.60 -10.79 24.76
C VAL A 210 7.26 -9.48 25.15
N GLU A 211 8.11 -9.52 26.17
CA GLU A 211 8.82 -8.32 26.65
C GLU A 211 9.66 -7.72 25.53
N LEU A 212 9.76 -6.39 25.51
CA LEU A 212 10.53 -5.66 24.52
C LEU A 212 11.57 -4.79 25.23
N ARG A 213 12.84 -5.01 24.93
CA ARG A 213 13.95 -4.17 25.35
C ARG A 213 14.25 -3.16 24.25
N ARG A 214 14.00 -1.89 24.53
CA ARG A 214 14.25 -0.77 23.61
C ARG A 214 15.46 -0.04 24.11
N GLY A 215 16.45 0.19 23.26
CA GLY A 215 17.68 0.74 23.76
C GLY A 215 18.60 1.32 22.70
N VAL A 216 19.71 1.84 23.21
CA VAL A 216 20.77 2.43 22.43
C VAL A 216 22.07 1.68 22.69
N LEU A 217 22.67 1.19 21.61
CA LEU A 217 23.97 0.54 21.61
C LEU A 217 25.06 1.58 21.35
N TYR A 218 26.01 1.66 22.27
CA TYR A 218 27.22 2.46 22.12
C TYR A 218 28.41 1.70 22.71
N GLN A 219 29.52 1.64 21.97
CA GLN A 219 30.76 0.95 22.39
C GLN A 219 30.57 -0.47 22.95
N GLY A 220 29.68 -1.27 22.34
CA GLY A 220 29.41 -2.65 22.76
C GLY A 220 28.48 -2.80 23.98
N LEU A 221 28.03 -1.70 24.58
CA LEU A 221 27.05 -1.73 25.66
C LEU A 221 25.68 -1.31 25.15
N PHE A 222 24.69 -2.21 25.24
CA PHE A 222 23.30 -1.93 24.92
C PHE A 222 22.57 -1.50 26.19
N ASN A 223 22.37 -0.19 26.33
CA ASN A 223 21.55 0.38 27.40
C ASN A 223 20.10 0.38 26.94
N TYR A 224 19.20 -0.22 27.72
CA TYR A 224 17.82 -0.44 27.33
C TYR A 224 16.83 -0.15 28.46
N MET A 225 15.57 -0.01 28.07
CA MET A 225 14.40 0.05 28.94
C MET A 225 13.43 -1.08 28.56
N GLU A 226 12.96 -1.82 29.55
CA GLU A 226 11.92 -2.85 29.39
C GLU A 226 10.55 -2.19 29.15
N HIS A 227 9.78 -2.68 28.19
CA HIS A 227 8.50 -2.09 27.82
C HIS A 227 7.44 -2.23 28.91
N ASN A 228 7.24 -3.43 29.47
CA ASN A 228 6.19 -3.64 30.46
C ASN A 228 6.59 -3.10 31.84
N ALA A 229 7.81 -3.41 32.29
CA ALA A 229 8.28 -3.07 33.63
C ALA A 229 8.83 -1.64 33.74
N LYS A 230 9.12 -0.98 32.60
CA LYS A 230 9.73 0.36 32.54
C LYS A 230 11.06 0.45 33.31
N ARG A 231 11.74 -0.69 33.49
CA ARG A 231 13.04 -0.77 34.16
C ARG A 231 14.15 -0.59 33.15
N GLU A 232 15.12 0.23 33.52
CA GLU A 232 16.34 0.38 32.76
C GLU A 232 17.35 -0.72 33.13
N GLY A 233 18.14 -1.11 32.14
CA GLY A 233 19.19 -2.11 32.29
C GLY A 233 20.22 -1.96 31.18
N SER A 234 21.28 -2.75 31.28
CA SER A 234 22.29 -2.85 30.24
C SER A 234 22.64 -4.31 29.98
N GLU A 235 22.96 -4.63 28.73
CA GLU A 235 23.56 -5.91 28.37
C GLU A 235 24.76 -5.68 27.44
N PRO A 236 25.87 -6.41 27.65
CA PRO A 236 26.97 -6.39 26.71
C PRO A 236 26.52 -7.07 25.41
N LEU A 237 26.64 -6.35 24.30
CA LEU A 237 26.59 -6.92 22.95
C LEU A 237 28.01 -6.90 22.36
N ALA A 238 28.25 -7.65 21.29
CA ALA A 238 29.60 -7.85 20.78
C ALA A 238 30.19 -6.56 20.16
N GLY A 239 30.79 -5.68 20.95
CA GLY A 239 31.42 -4.45 20.48
C GLY A 239 32.80 -4.68 19.87
N SER A 240 33.06 -4.04 18.73
CA SER A 240 34.39 -3.90 18.15
C SER A 240 35.27 -3.01 19.02
N ASN A 241 36.57 -3.28 19.03
CA ASN A 241 37.59 -2.46 19.67
C ASN A 241 37.63 -1.07 19.00
N GLY A 242 36.77 -0.13 19.41
CA GLY A 242 36.91 1.29 19.07
C GLY A 242 36.68 1.69 17.60
N GLU A 243 35.91 0.94 16.80
CA GLU A 243 35.59 1.37 15.43
C GLU A 243 34.52 2.48 15.44
N ALA A 244 34.88 3.64 14.91
CA ALA A 244 34.09 4.88 14.99
C ALA A 244 32.90 4.98 14.00
N ASN A 245 32.56 3.93 13.25
CA ASN A 245 31.51 3.99 12.22
C ASN A 245 30.34 3.05 12.53
N ARG A 246 29.12 3.63 12.57
CA ARG A 246 27.84 2.95 12.78
C ARG A 246 27.64 1.68 11.95
N LEU A 247 28.03 1.67 10.68
CA LEU A 247 27.86 0.50 9.80
C LEU A 247 28.73 -0.69 10.27
N ALA A 248 29.96 -0.44 10.70
CA ALA A 248 30.85 -1.50 11.18
C ALA A 248 30.30 -2.12 12.48
N THR A 249 29.84 -1.28 13.40
CA THR A 249 29.15 -1.72 14.62
C THR A 249 27.92 -2.57 14.30
N LEU A 250 27.07 -2.11 13.36
CA LEU A 250 25.90 -2.86 12.90
C LEU A 250 26.27 -4.25 12.35
N VAL A 251 27.24 -4.31 11.44
CA VAL A 251 27.71 -5.56 10.82
C VAL A 251 28.23 -6.53 11.90
N GLY A 252 29.06 -6.04 12.82
CA GLY A 252 29.59 -6.82 13.93
C GLY A 252 28.50 -7.40 14.83
N GLN A 253 27.49 -6.59 15.20
CA GLN A 253 26.37 -7.06 16.03
C GLN A 253 25.53 -8.09 15.31
N VAL A 254 25.09 -7.79 14.09
CA VAL A 254 24.22 -8.66 13.31
C VAL A 254 24.90 -10.02 13.10
N ARG A 255 26.20 -10.03 12.81
CA ARG A 255 27.00 -11.25 12.71
C ARG A 255 26.97 -12.05 14.02
N SER A 256 27.29 -11.41 15.14
CA SER A 256 27.30 -12.06 16.45
C SER A 256 25.94 -12.68 16.79
N LEU A 257 24.86 -11.94 16.59
CA LEU A 257 23.49 -12.40 16.87
C LEU A 257 23.08 -13.56 15.96
N ALA A 258 23.40 -13.50 14.67
CA ALA A 258 23.07 -14.54 13.70
C ALA A 258 23.85 -15.85 13.94
N ILE A 259 25.09 -15.80 14.43
CA ILE A 259 25.87 -17.00 14.83
C ILE A 259 25.13 -17.75 15.95
N HIS A 260 24.42 -17.04 16.83
CA HIS A 260 23.58 -17.62 17.88
C HIS A 260 22.18 -18.02 17.37
N GLY A 261 21.95 -17.98 16.06
CA GLY A 261 20.68 -18.31 15.43
C GLY A 261 19.60 -17.24 15.60
N GLU A 262 19.94 -16.03 16.06
CA GLU A 262 18.96 -14.96 16.26
C GLU A 262 18.68 -14.21 14.96
N GLN A 263 17.42 -14.22 14.52
CA GLN A 263 17.01 -13.48 13.33
C GLN A 263 16.94 -11.98 13.59
N SER A 264 17.43 -11.19 12.62
CA SER A 264 17.49 -9.73 12.71
C SER A 264 16.78 -9.05 11.53
N LEU A 265 15.99 -8.02 11.83
CA LEU A 265 15.54 -7.03 10.85
C LEU A 265 16.39 -5.78 10.97
N VAL A 266 16.85 -5.24 9.85
CA VAL A 266 17.62 -4.00 9.79
C VAL A 266 16.84 -2.98 8.98
N PHE A 267 16.37 -1.93 9.62
CA PHE A 267 15.64 -0.86 8.95
C PHE A 267 16.58 0.25 8.50
N CYS A 268 16.65 0.46 7.20
CA CYS A 268 17.49 1.46 6.53
C CYS A 268 16.65 2.66 6.05
N ARG A 269 17.30 3.81 5.81
CA ARG A 269 16.64 5.07 5.42
C ARG A 269 16.14 5.07 3.98
N SER A 270 16.80 4.31 3.11
CA SER A 270 16.49 4.27 1.67
C SER A 270 16.62 2.86 1.09
N LYS A 271 16.05 2.66 -0.10
CA LYS A 271 16.12 1.38 -0.81
C LYS A 271 17.55 1.00 -1.19
N ASN A 272 18.36 1.97 -1.60
CA ASN A 272 19.77 1.77 -1.94
C ASN A 272 20.58 1.37 -0.71
N GLU A 273 20.36 2.06 0.43
CA GLU A 273 21.02 1.73 1.69
C GLU A 273 20.71 0.31 2.20
N CYS A 274 19.54 -0.25 1.86
CA CYS A 274 19.25 -1.66 2.18
C CYS A 274 20.27 -2.60 1.52
N ILE A 275 20.63 -2.34 0.26
CA ILE A 275 21.60 -3.14 -0.50
C ILE A 275 23.02 -2.86 0.01
N GLU A 276 23.36 -1.59 0.21
CA GLU A 276 24.67 -1.18 0.73
C GLU A 276 24.95 -1.70 2.14
N THR A 277 23.90 -1.88 2.95
CA THR A 277 23.98 -2.48 4.30
C THR A 277 24.01 -4.01 4.24
N ALA A 278 23.22 -4.63 3.36
CA ALA A 278 23.16 -6.08 3.25
C ALA A 278 24.47 -6.71 2.75
N ARG A 279 25.19 -6.04 1.83
CA ARG A 279 26.47 -6.54 1.28
C ARG A 279 27.55 -6.81 2.32
N PRO A 280 27.96 -5.85 3.18
CA PRO A 280 28.97 -6.10 4.21
C PRO A 280 28.48 -7.09 5.27
N ILE A 281 27.18 -7.12 5.57
CA ILE A 281 26.61 -8.14 6.46
C ILE A 281 26.77 -9.55 5.87
N ALA A 282 26.44 -9.74 4.60
CA ALA A 282 26.59 -11.02 3.90
C ALA A 282 28.06 -11.48 3.87
N ALA A 283 28.99 -10.57 3.56
CA ALA A 283 30.42 -10.86 3.55
C ALA A 283 30.95 -11.29 4.94
N ALA A 284 30.32 -10.84 6.03
CA ALA A 284 30.75 -11.12 7.39
C ALA A 284 30.14 -12.41 8.00
N LEU A 285 28.99 -12.87 7.51
CA LEU A 285 28.22 -13.95 8.13
C LEU A 285 28.76 -15.35 7.82
N ASP A 286 29.03 -15.67 6.56
CA ASP A 286 29.47 -17.01 6.11
C ASP A 286 28.76 -18.20 6.81
N LEU A 287 27.43 -18.11 7.00
CA LEU A 287 26.61 -19.10 7.73
C LEU A 287 25.89 -20.11 6.81
N GLY A 288 26.43 -20.33 5.60
CA GLY A 288 25.84 -21.20 4.57
C GLY A 288 24.75 -20.54 3.74
N HIS A 289 24.05 -21.35 2.93
CA HIS A 289 23.13 -20.91 1.89
C HIS A 289 21.65 -21.08 2.27
N ALA A 290 20.80 -20.23 1.70
CA ALA A 290 19.36 -20.41 1.66
C ALA A 290 18.94 -21.18 0.38
N ASP A 291 19.15 -22.49 0.37
CA ASP A 291 18.99 -23.36 -0.81
C ASP A 291 17.55 -23.42 -1.36
N ASP A 292 16.53 -23.50 -0.50
CA ASP A 292 15.13 -23.52 -0.92
C ASP A 292 14.74 -22.18 -1.54
N ALA A 293 15.14 -21.08 -0.90
CA ALA A 293 14.93 -19.73 -1.41
C ALA A 293 15.62 -19.51 -2.76
N LEU A 294 16.86 -19.98 -2.92
CA LEU A 294 17.63 -19.92 -4.15
C LEU A 294 16.98 -20.74 -5.29
N ALA A 295 16.47 -21.92 -4.99
CA ALA A 295 15.72 -22.74 -5.94
C ALA A 295 14.43 -22.03 -6.38
N GLU A 296 13.70 -21.47 -5.42
CA GLU A 296 12.47 -20.72 -5.63
C GLU A 296 12.66 -19.44 -6.47
N LEU A 297 13.84 -18.80 -6.37
CA LEU A 297 14.21 -17.58 -7.09
C LEU A 297 14.63 -17.84 -8.55
N ARG A 298 15.16 -19.03 -8.85
CA ARG A 298 15.70 -19.39 -10.17
C ARG A 298 14.68 -19.21 -11.30
N ASP A 299 13.44 -19.59 -11.04
CA ASP A 299 12.35 -19.61 -12.02
C ASP A 299 11.61 -18.27 -12.17
N LEU A 300 12.00 -17.23 -11.41
CA LEU A 300 11.44 -15.89 -11.49
C LEU A 300 12.05 -15.06 -12.63
N GLU A 301 11.42 -13.92 -12.93
CA GLU A 301 11.83 -12.96 -13.96
C GLU A 301 13.32 -12.64 -13.86
N ASP A 302 13.98 -12.57 -15.02
CA ASP A 302 15.38 -12.17 -15.11
C ASP A 302 15.53 -10.67 -14.86
N SER A 303 16.29 -10.31 -13.82
CA SER A 303 16.53 -8.93 -13.40
C SER A 303 17.82 -8.80 -12.61
N GLU A 304 18.40 -7.60 -12.56
CA GLU A 304 19.56 -7.28 -11.73
C GLU A 304 19.24 -7.49 -10.24
N GLY A 305 18.03 -7.12 -9.81
CA GLY A 305 17.56 -7.32 -8.44
C GLY A 305 17.58 -8.80 -8.01
N LYS A 306 17.21 -9.71 -8.93
CA LYS A 306 17.31 -11.16 -8.73
C LYS A 306 18.74 -11.61 -8.48
N ASP A 307 19.69 -11.10 -9.27
CA ASP A 307 21.10 -11.48 -9.16
C ASP A 307 21.72 -11.00 -7.85
N TYR A 308 21.40 -9.78 -7.42
CA TYR A 308 21.80 -9.27 -6.12
C TYR A 308 21.22 -10.10 -4.98
N LEU A 309 19.93 -10.43 -5.05
CA LEU A 309 19.27 -11.25 -4.04
C LEU A 309 19.88 -12.64 -3.96
N ALA A 310 20.15 -13.29 -5.10
CA ALA A 310 20.79 -14.60 -5.15
C ALA A 310 22.17 -14.61 -4.46
N LYS A 311 23.00 -13.58 -4.69
CA LYS A 311 24.30 -13.43 -4.01
C LYS A 311 24.16 -13.29 -2.49
N LEU A 312 23.16 -12.55 -2.02
CA LEU A 312 22.94 -12.37 -0.57
C LEU A 312 22.37 -13.63 0.10
N LEU A 313 21.48 -14.34 -0.59
CA LEU A 313 20.88 -15.59 -0.11
C LEU A 313 21.92 -16.71 0.05
N GLN A 314 23.05 -16.63 -0.65
CA GLN A 314 24.20 -17.52 -0.40
C GLN A 314 24.81 -17.35 1.00
N HIS A 315 24.47 -16.29 1.73
CA HIS A 315 24.92 -16.03 3.09
C HIS A 315 23.75 -15.88 4.08
N ARG A 316 22.54 -16.35 3.69
CA ARG A 316 21.29 -16.23 4.48
C ARG A 316 20.92 -14.78 4.82
N VAL A 317 21.31 -13.85 3.96
CA VAL A 317 20.96 -12.42 4.01
C VAL A 317 20.04 -12.09 2.86
N ALA A 318 19.12 -11.16 3.07
CA ALA A 318 18.33 -10.58 1.99
C ALA A 318 18.14 -9.07 2.22
N PHE A 319 17.78 -8.35 1.16
CA PHE A 319 17.11 -7.06 1.29
C PHE A 319 15.66 -7.20 0.87
N HIS A 320 14.77 -6.41 1.47
CA HIS A 320 13.34 -6.40 1.15
C HIS A 320 12.89 -4.96 0.99
N ASN A 321 12.61 -4.56 -0.24
CA ASN A 321 12.06 -3.24 -0.54
C ASN A 321 11.22 -3.27 -1.82
N ALA A 322 10.61 -2.13 -2.18
CA ALA A 322 9.80 -2.01 -3.38
C ALA A 322 10.58 -2.07 -4.71
N ASP A 323 11.92 -2.21 -4.68
CA ASP A 323 12.73 -2.44 -5.89
C ASP A 323 12.72 -3.91 -6.33
N LEU A 324 12.30 -4.81 -5.44
CA LEU A 324 12.06 -6.21 -5.77
C LEU A 324 10.64 -6.42 -6.29
N ASP A 325 10.49 -7.36 -7.23
CA ASP A 325 9.18 -7.79 -7.67
C ASP A 325 8.39 -8.47 -6.53
N TRP A 326 7.08 -8.64 -6.72
CA TRP A 326 6.22 -9.23 -5.70
C TRP A 326 6.60 -10.69 -5.36
N HIS A 327 6.94 -11.50 -6.37
CA HIS A 327 7.31 -12.90 -6.15
C HIS A 327 8.65 -13.02 -5.42
N GLN A 328 9.62 -12.16 -5.72
CA GLN A 328 10.90 -12.08 -5.01
C GLN A 328 10.71 -11.76 -3.53
N ARG A 329 9.88 -10.75 -3.21
CA ARG A 329 9.53 -10.41 -1.82
C ARG A 329 8.86 -11.57 -1.10
N GLU A 330 7.96 -12.28 -1.78
CA GLU A 330 7.27 -13.44 -1.20
C GLU A 330 8.24 -14.59 -0.86
N VAL A 331 9.25 -14.82 -1.69
CA VAL A 331 10.32 -15.80 -1.40
C VAL A 331 11.07 -15.41 -0.14
N ILE A 332 11.50 -14.15 -0.02
CA ILE A 332 12.23 -13.66 1.17
C ILE A 332 11.38 -13.81 2.44
N GLU A 333 10.12 -13.41 2.38
CA GLU A 333 9.22 -13.48 3.54
C GLU A 333 8.99 -14.92 4.00
N ARG A 334 8.80 -15.87 3.07
CA ARG A 334 8.68 -17.30 3.41
C ARG A 334 9.99 -17.84 3.99
N ALA A 335 11.12 -17.55 3.35
CA ALA A 335 12.43 -18.03 3.78
C ALA A 335 12.79 -17.48 5.17
N PHE A 336 12.47 -16.21 5.45
CA PHE A 336 12.64 -15.62 6.78
C PHE A 336 11.73 -16.29 7.81
N ARG A 337 10.44 -16.53 7.51
CA ARG A 337 9.53 -17.24 8.43
C ARG A 337 9.99 -18.67 8.77
N ARG A 338 10.65 -19.35 7.82
CA ARG A 338 11.23 -20.69 8.00
C ARG A 338 12.57 -20.71 8.73
N GLY A 339 13.17 -19.53 9.00
CA GLY A 339 14.50 -19.43 9.60
C GLY A 339 15.65 -19.66 8.62
N GLU A 340 15.37 -19.82 7.32
CA GLU A 340 16.38 -20.02 6.28
C GLU A 340 17.17 -18.74 6.03
N VAL A 341 16.49 -17.58 6.02
CA VAL A 341 17.11 -16.26 6.02
C VAL A 341 17.20 -15.75 7.46
N LEU A 342 18.39 -15.32 7.88
CA LEU A 342 18.64 -14.83 9.24
C LEU A 342 18.59 -13.30 9.33
N VAL A 343 18.92 -12.60 8.25
CA VAL A 343 18.96 -11.13 8.24
C VAL A 343 18.21 -10.58 7.04
N VAL A 344 17.32 -9.62 7.29
CA VAL A 344 16.64 -8.86 6.23
C VAL A 344 16.86 -7.37 6.44
N CYS A 345 17.47 -6.71 5.45
CA CYS A 345 17.57 -5.25 5.38
C CYS A 345 16.36 -4.68 4.64
N SER A 346 15.57 -3.81 5.27
CA SER A 346 14.32 -3.28 4.72
C SER A 346 14.21 -1.76 4.91
N THR A 347 13.40 -1.09 4.11
CA THR A 347 13.05 0.32 4.37
C THR A 347 12.03 0.43 5.50
N THR A 348 12.05 1.57 6.20
CA THR A 348 11.06 1.93 7.23
C THR A 348 9.62 1.95 6.70
N THR A 349 9.43 2.33 5.43
CA THR A 349 8.12 2.38 4.76
C THR A 349 7.42 1.02 4.64
N LEU A 350 8.16 -0.08 4.66
CA LEU A 350 7.58 -1.44 4.66
C LEU A 350 7.31 -1.96 6.06
N ALA A 351 7.71 -1.23 7.10
CA ALA A 351 7.47 -1.56 8.50
C ALA A 351 5.97 -1.49 8.89
N MET A 352 5.05 -1.20 7.99
CA MET A 352 3.60 -1.31 8.24
C MET A 352 2.95 -2.52 7.56
N GLY A 353 3.59 -3.08 6.52
CA GLY A 353 2.99 -4.15 5.70
C GLY A 353 3.65 -5.52 5.84
N LEU A 354 4.84 -5.57 6.43
CA LEU A 354 5.58 -6.80 6.65
C LEU A 354 5.03 -7.50 7.90
N ASN A 355 4.59 -8.76 7.84
CA ASN A 355 4.30 -9.55 9.05
C ASN A 355 5.46 -10.51 9.31
N LEU A 356 6.65 -9.97 9.53
CA LEU A 356 7.87 -10.71 9.85
C LEU A 356 8.34 -10.28 11.24
N PRO A 357 7.97 -11.00 12.31
CA PRO A 357 8.56 -10.76 13.62
C PRO A 357 9.99 -11.32 13.66
N ALA A 358 10.89 -10.60 14.30
CA ALA A 358 12.28 -10.99 14.50
C ALA A 358 12.69 -10.84 15.97
N ARG A 359 13.78 -11.49 16.38
CA ARG A 359 14.27 -11.34 17.75
C ARG A 359 14.89 -9.96 17.95
N ASN A 360 15.65 -9.51 16.95
CA ASN A 360 16.38 -8.25 16.97
C ASN A 360 15.90 -7.35 15.84
N VAL A 361 15.71 -6.07 16.14
CA VAL A 361 15.34 -5.04 15.18
C VAL A 361 16.33 -3.88 15.32
N PHE A 362 17.10 -3.62 14.28
CA PHE A 362 17.97 -2.45 14.18
C PHE A 362 17.23 -1.32 13.47
N ILE A 363 17.30 -0.11 14.03
CA ILE A 363 16.50 1.03 13.57
C ILE A 363 17.41 2.17 13.13
N ASP A 364 17.18 2.65 11.91
CA ASP A 364 17.64 3.98 11.54
C ASP A 364 16.64 5.04 11.97
N THR A 365 17.12 6.03 12.73
CA THR A 365 16.31 7.08 13.34
C THR A 365 16.11 8.28 12.44
N GLU A 366 16.55 8.19 11.19
CA GLU A 366 16.32 9.19 10.15
C GLU A 366 15.56 8.60 8.97
N ARG A 367 14.88 9.46 8.22
CA ARG A 367 14.31 9.13 6.91
C ARG A 367 14.51 10.27 5.94
N TRP A 368 14.46 9.97 4.65
CA TRP A 368 14.48 10.98 3.60
C TRP A 368 13.10 11.64 3.47
N GLU A 369 13.09 12.97 3.39
CA GLU A 369 11.91 13.79 3.10
C GLU A 369 12.29 14.95 2.18
N ARG A 370 11.32 15.49 1.43
CA ARG A 370 11.50 16.75 0.71
C ARG A 370 11.23 17.93 1.64
N ASP A 371 12.17 18.86 1.74
CA ASP A 371 11.95 20.13 2.42
C ASP A 371 10.89 20.99 1.68
N ARG A 372 10.52 22.12 2.27
CA ARG A 372 9.56 23.07 1.65
C ARG A 372 10.01 23.61 0.29
N ALA A 373 11.30 23.50 -0.04
CA ALA A 373 11.87 23.88 -1.33
C ALA A 373 11.98 22.67 -2.29
N GLY A 374 11.42 21.52 -1.93
CA GLY A 374 11.40 20.30 -2.75
C GLY A 374 12.72 19.51 -2.73
N ARG A 375 13.70 19.90 -1.91
CA ARG A 375 15.02 19.24 -1.86
C ARG A 375 15.01 18.09 -0.87
N TRP A 376 15.67 16.99 -1.23
CA TRP A 376 15.85 15.85 -0.34
C TRP A 376 16.75 16.20 0.84
N THR A 377 16.23 15.96 2.04
CA THR A 377 16.95 16.07 3.32
C THR A 377 16.62 14.86 4.18
N THR A 378 17.49 14.54 5.13
CA THR A 378 17.14 13.63 6.21
C THR A 378 16.38 14.39 7.29
N VAL A 379 15.37 13.74 7.86
CA VAL A 379 14.62 14.19 9.03
C VAL A 379 14.55 13.05 10.04
N PRO A 380 14.49 13.33 11.36
CA PRO A 380 14.24 12.29 12.35
C PRO A 380 12.92 11.56 12.08
N ILE A 381 12.87 10.26 12.36
CA ILE A 381 11.60 9.53 12.37
C ILE A 381 10.75 9.99 13.55
N SER A 382 9.43 9.94 13.41
CA SER A 382 8.51 10.23 14.51
C SER A 382 8.53 9.12 15.57
N GLN A 383 8.05 9.43 16.78
CA GLN A 383 7.88 8.42 17.83
C GLN A 383 6.90 7.32 17.39
N ALA A 384 5.85 7.66 16.62
CA ALA A 384 4.93 6.68 16.07
C ALA A 384 5.61 5.70 15.09
N GLU A 385 6.52 6.19 14.23
CA GLU A 385 7.32 5.33 13.36
C GLU A 385 8.26 4.43 14.16
N TYR A 386 8.94 4.97 15.18
CA TYR A 386 9.81 4.20 16.07
C TYR A 386 9.05 3.06 16.79
N GLU A 387 7.85 3.34 17.32
CA GLU A 387 6.98 2.35 17.98
C GLU A 387 6.50 1.25 17.02
N ASN A 388 6.11 1.63 15.80
CA ASN A 388 5.72 0.68 14.76
C ASN A 388 6.88 -0.25 14.37
N ILE A 389 8.09 0.29 14.23
CA ILE A 389 9.29 -0.47 13.88
C ILE A 389 9.72 -1.37 15.04
N SER A 390 9.91 -0.80 16.23
CA SER A 390 10.35 -1.53 17.44
C SER A 390 9.35 -2.61 17.86
N GLY A 391 8.05 -2.41 17.60
CA GLY A 391 7.00 -3.37 17.86
C GLY A 391 7.11 -4.69 17.08
N ARG A 392 8.04 -4.79 16.13
CA ARG A 392 8.36 -5.99 15.35
C ARG A 392 9.37 -6.91 16.03
N ALA A 393 10.01 -6.41 17.09
CA ALA A 393 10.89 -7.21 17.92
C ALA A 393 10.08 -8.08 18.90
N GLY A 394 10.45 -9.36 18.98
CA GLY A 394 9.83 -10.37 19.82
C GLY A 394 8.67 -11.09 19.13
N ARG A 395 8.84 -12.40 18.87
CA ARG A 395 7.85 -13.25 18.22
C ARG A 395 7.05 -14.07 19.24
N LEU A 396 5.74 -13.83 19.31
CA LEU A 396 4.82 -14.68 20.08
C LEU A 396 4.89 -16.13 19.55
N GLY A 397 5.24 -17.07 20.42
CA GLY A 397 5.31 -18.50 20.11
C GLY A 397 6.67 -19.04 19.63
N LEU A 398 7.65 -18.20 19.33
CA LEU A 398 9.06 -18.64 19.13
C LEU A 398 10.01 -18.12 20.20
N GLU A 399 9.82 -16.87 20.63
CA GLU A 399 10.72 -16.22 21.60
C GLU A 399 10.19 -16.45 23.02
N LYS A 400 11.03 -17.04 23.88
CA LYS A 400 10.62 -17.39 25.25
C LYS A 400 10.79 -16.26 26.27
N ASN A 401 11.58 -15.23 25.95
CA ASN A 401 11.97 -14.21 26.93
C ASN A 401 11.61 -12.78 26.47
N PHE A 402 12.35 -12.22 25.52
CA PHE A 402 12.21 -10.82 25.09
C PHE A 402 12.70 -10.60 23.65
N GLY A 403 12.24 -9.53 23.00
CA GLY A 403 12.83 -8.98 21.77
C GLY A 403 13.68 -7.74 22.03
N ARG A 404 14.56 -7.38 21.09
CA ARG A 404 15.40 -6.18 21.15
C ARG A 404 15.08 -5.20 20.01
N ALA A 405 14.87 -3.94 20.36
CA ALA A 405 14.88 -2.82 19.43
C ALA A 405 16.13 -1.97 19.71
N ILE A 406 17.03 -1.92 18.73
CA ILE A 406 18.40 -1.42 18.88
C ILE A 406 18.59 -0.22 17.97
N VAL A 407 18.90 0.93 18.57
CA VAL A 407 19.45 2.10 17.87
C VAL A 407 20.96 2.13 18.13
N ILE A 408 21.77 2.46 17.12
CA ILE A 408 23.23 2.56 17.29
C ILE A 408 23.58 4.04 17.37
N ALA A 409 24.25 4.43 18.47
CA ALA A 409 24.78 5.77 18.65
C ALA A 409 26.24 5.86 18.19
N GLU A 410 26.64 7.05 17.72
CA GLU A 410 28.01 7.33 17.27
C GLU A 410 28.86 8.06 18.32
N SER A 411 28.22 8.64 19.35
CA SER A 411 28.89 9.31 20.47
C SER A 411 28.06 9.16 21.75
N GLU A 412 28.66 9.47 22.89
CA GLU A 412 27.96 9.50 24.18
C GLU A 412 26.81 10.52 24.19
N PHE A 413 27.02 11.72 23.65
CA PHE A 413 25.96 12.71 23.48
C PHE A 413 24.80 12.20 22.62
N ASP A 414 25.12 11.51 21.52
CA ASP A 414 24.11 10.91 20.65
C ASP A 414 23.37 9.76 21.36
N GLN A 415 24.08 8.98 22.18
CA GLN A 415 23.47 7.94 23.01
C GLN A 415 22.39 8.53 23.93
N ASP A 416 22.74 9.57 24.70
CA ASP A 416 21.79 10.22 25.61
C ASP A 416 20.61 10.82 24.85
N ARG A 417 20.88 11.55 23.76
CA ARG A 417 19.84 12.16 22.92
C ARG A 417 18.87 11.11 22.36
N LEU A 418 19.39 10.01 21.81
CA LEU A 418 18.59 8.92 21.23
C LEU A 418 17.79 8.18 22.31
N PHE A 419 18.38 7.98 23.48
CA PHE A 419 17.70 7.33 24.60
C PHE A 419 16.53 8.20 25.10
N GLU A 420 16.75 9.49 25.30
CA GLU A 420 15.69 10.43 25.69
C GLU A 420 14.59 10.54 24.63
N THR A 421 14.98 10.71 23.37
CA THR A 421 14.02 10.96 22.28
C THR A 421 13.14 9.75 21.99
N TYR A 422 13.74 8.54 21.92
CA TYR A 422 13.03 7.36 21.42
C TYR A 422 12.74 6.30 22.48
N VAL A 423 13.66 6.06 23.42
CA VAL A 423 13.50 5.02 24.44
C VAL A 423 12.58 5.51 25.57
N ARG A 424 12.81 6.74 26.06
CA ARG A 424 11.96 7.43 27.05
C ARG A 424 10.82 8.24 26.41
N GLY A 425 10.89 8.49 25.10
CA GLY A 425 9.88 9.24 24.36
C GLY A 425 8.47 8.64 24.48
N GLU A 426 7.48 9.52 24.61
CA GLU A 426 6.07 9.16 24.66
C GLU A 426 5.37 9.50 23.34
N LEU A 427 4.32 8.74 23.02
CA LEU A 427 3.49 9.02 21.84
C LEU A 427 2.65 10.28 22.10
N GLY A 428 2.82 11.30 21.25
CA GLY A 428 1.96 12.47 21.23
C GLY A 428 0.55 12.17 20.68
N ASP A 429 -0.31 13.18 20.74
CA ASP A 429 -1.68 13.10 20.22
C ASP A 429 -1.70 12.78 18.72
N LEU A 430 -2.78 12.12 18.28
CA LEU A 430 -2.96 11.79 16.87
C LEU A 430 -3.35 13.06 16.09
N GLU A 431 -2.41 13.59 15.31
CA GLU A 431 -2.64 14.71 14.40
C GLU A 431 -3.41 14.25 13.15
N PRO A 432 -4.61 14.78 12.87
CA PRO A 432 -5.38 14.38 11.71
C PRO A 432 -4.83 14.97 10.40
N ALA A 433 -4.84 14.17 9.34
CA ALA A 433 -4.20 14.53 8.08
C ALA A 433 -5.12 15.25 7.08
N LEU A 434 -6.43 15.36 7.32
CA LEU A 434 -7.40 15.86 6.32
C LEU A 434 -7.07 17.28 5.83
N ALA A 435 -6.57 18.14 6.71
CA ALA A 435 -6.16 19.51 6.39
C ALA A 435 -4.92 19.61 5.50
N LYS A 436 -4.16 18.53 5.33
CA LYS A 436 -2.98 18.46 4.44
C LYS A 436 -3.37 18.26 2.98
N VAL A 437 -4.62 17.88 2.70
CA VAL A 437 -5.14 17.71 1.33
C VAL A 437 -5.92 18.97 0.91
N PRO A 438 -5.77 19.45 -0.34
CA PRO A 438 -6.52 20.59 -0.84
C PRO A 438 -8.04 20.42 -0.66
N LEU A 439 -8.72 21.46 -0.16
CA LEU A 439 -10.17 21.43 0.07
C LEU A 439 -10.95 21.14 -1.21
N SER A 440 -10.45 21.55 -2.37
CA SER A 440 -11.05 21.24 -3.68
C SER A 440 -11.22 19.74 -3.91
N GLN A 441 -10.27 18.93 -3.43
CA GLN A 441 -10.38 17.46 -3.51
C GLN A 441 -11.55 16.94 -2.69
N HIS A 442 -11.74 17.45 -1.47
CA HIS A 442 -12.85 17.05 -0.60
C HIS A 442 -14.19 17.50 -1.17
N VAL A 443 -14.26 18.74 -1.67
CA VAL A 443 -15.44 19.29 -2.36
C VAL A 443 -15.85 18.39 -3.51
N LEU A 444 -14.93 18.06 -4.42
CA LEU A 444 -15.22 17.20 -5.57
C LEU A 444 -15.74 15.84 -5.12
N ASN A 445 -15.08 15.20 -4.16
CA ASN A 445 -15.49 13.88 -3.66
C ASN A 445 -16.89 13.89 -3.02
N LEU A 446 -17.23 14.92 -2.25
CA LEU A 446 -18.53 15.06 -1.59
C LEU A 446 -19.67 15.35 -2.59
N VAL A 447 -19.41 16.18 -3.60
CA VAL A 447 -20.40 16.51 -4.64
C VAL A 447 -20.57 15.34 -5.63
N ALA A 448 -19.47 14.70 -6.06
CA ALA A 448 -19.53 13.56 -6.98
C ALA A 448 -20.27 12.34 -6.40
N SER A 449 -20.16 12.13 -5.09
CA SER A 449 -20.92 11.09 -4.36
C SER A 449 -22.39 11.47 -4.09
N ARG A 450 -22.83 12.66 -4.53
CA ARG A 450 -24.19 13.20 -4.35
C ARG A 450 -24.62 13.32 -2.89
N MET A 451 -23.67 13.38 -1.96
CA MET A 451 -23.98 13.55 -0.54
C MET A 451 -24.19 15.01 -0.19
N CYS A 452 -23.48 15.90 -0.88
CA CYS A 452 -23.66 17.34 -0.75
C CYS A 452 -24.08 17.94 -2.09
N ARG A 453 -25.04 18.85 -2.03
CA ARG A 453 -25.55 19.68 -3.13
C ARG A 453 -25.40 21.16 -2.84
N SER A 454 -24.97 21.55 -1.65
CA SER A 454 -24.76 22.94 -1.28
C SER A 454 -23.46 23.12 -0.51
N GLU A 455 -22.93 24.34 -0.56
CA GLU A 455 -21.76 24.75 0.24
C GLU A 455 -22.02 24.54 1.74
N ALA A 456 -23.25 24.78 2.20
CA ALA A 456 -23.64 24.57 3.60
C ALA A 456 -23.53 23.09 4.01
N GLU A 457 -23.99 22.17 3.18
CA GLU A 457 -23.88 20.72 3.45
C GLU A 457 -22.41 20.25 3.44
N ILE A 458 -21.59 20.78 2.52
CA ILE A 458 -20.15 20.47 2.49
C ILE A 458 -19.49 20.96 3.78
N ARG A 459 -19.80 22.20 4.19
CA ARG A 459 -19.30 22.80 5.43
C ARG A 459 -19.65 21.95 6.64
N GLU A 460 -20.92 21.52 6.75
CA GLU A 460 -21.40 20.70 7.85
C GLU A 460 -20.61 19.38 7.99
N ILE A 461 -20.45 18.64 6.89
CA ILE A 461 -19.71 17.37 6.90
C ILE A 461 -18.24 17.58 7.28
N LEU A 462 -17.58 18.56 6.68
CA LEU A 462 -16.16 18.81 6.94
C LEU A 462 -15.93 19.31 8.37
N LEU A 463 -16.80 20.15 8.91
CA LEU A 463 -16.72 20.56 10.32
C LEU A 463 -17.07 19.43 11.31
N ALA A 464 -17.79 18.39 10.88
CA ALA A 464 -18.07 17.21 11.69
C ALA A 464 -16.93 16.16 11.69
N SER A 465 -15.94 16.33 10.82
CA SER A 465 -14.74 15.48 10.79
C SER A 465 -13.85 15.69 12.03
N TYR A 466 -12.91 14.78 12.27
CA TYR A 466 -11.98 14.89 13.39
C TYR A 466 -11.09 16.14 13.24
N THR A 467 -10.57 16.37 12.04
CA THR A 467 -9.92 17.62 11.60
C THR A 467 -10.81 18.83 11.83
N GLY A 468 -12.10 18.72 11.54
CA GLY A 468 -13.07 19.78 11.83
C GLY A 468 -13.05 20.17 13.31
N SER A 469 -13.05 19.18 14.20
CA SER A 469 -13.01 19.40 15.65
C SER A 469 -11.67 19.95 16.16
N VAL A 470 -10.55 19.58 15.54
CA VAL A 470 -9.19 19.96 15.98
C VAL A 470 -8.71 21.28 15.35
N HIS A 471 -8.93 21.48 14.05
CA HIS A 471 -8.32 22.56 13.27
C HIS A 471 -9.29 23.63 12.78
N TRP A 472 -10.55 23.31 12.46
CA TRP A 472 -11.44 24.24 11.75
C TRP A 472 -12.51 24.88 12.64
N ARG A 473 -12.84 24.31 13.80
CA ARG A 473 -13.76 24.92 14.78
C ARG A 473 -13.01 25.85 15.75
N GLY A 474 -13.71 26.87 16.24
CA GLY A 474 -13.23 27.85 17.23
C GLY A 474 -13.13 29.28 16.71
N ASP A 475 -12.81 30.23 17.60
CA ASP A 475 -12.83 31.67 17.32
C ASP A 475 -12.02 32.04 16.06
N GLY A 476 -12.72 32.58 15.05
CA GLY A 476 -12.15 33.05 13.78
C GLY A 476 -11.80 31.96 12.75
N ARG A 477 -11.48 30.74 13.18
CA ARG A 477 -11.06 29.64 12.29
C ARG A 477 -12.16 29.14 11.36
N GLU A 478 -13.40 29.11 11.85
CA GLU A 478 -14.54 28.65 11.05
C GLU A 478 -14.84 29.60 9.88
N SER A 479 -14.60 30.91 10.07
CA SER A 479 -14.73 31.91 9.01
C SER A 479 -13.67 31.70 7.94
N GLU A 480 -12.39 31.59 8.33
CA GLU A 480 -11.28 31.35 7.41
C GLU A 480 -11.47 30.04 6.62
N PHE A 481 -11.92 28.98 7.29
CA PHE A 481 -12.27 27.72 6.66
C PHE A 481 -13.38 27.89 5.61
N THR A 482 -14.40 28.69 5.92
CA THR A 482 -15.52 28.95 5.00
C THR A 482 -15.05 29.69 3.75
N ASP A 483 -14.19 30.69 3.89
CA ASP A 483 -13.63 31.42 2.75
C ASP A 483 -12.81 30.49 1.83
N LYS A 484 -11.94 29.66 2.41
CA LYS A 484 -11.16 28.65 1.66
C LYS A 484 -12.04 27.58 1.01
N LEU A 485 -13.15 27.21 1.65
CA LEU A 485 -14.14 26.28 1.07
C LEU A 485 -14.80 26.91 -0.17
N HIS A 486 -15.12 28.20 -0.11
CA HIS A 486 -15.70 28.92 -1.23
C HIS A 486 -14.75 28.94 -2.45
N GLU A 487 -13.47 29.28 -2.23
CA GLU A 487 -12.43 29.22 -3.27
C GLU A 487 -12.29 27.81 -3.87
N ALA A 488 -12.31 26.78 -3.03
CA ALA A 488 -12.22 25.38 -3.46
C ALA A 488 -13.39 24.95 -4.35
N ILE A 489 -14.61 25.42 -4.07
CA ILE A 489 -15.79 25.19 -4.92
C ILE A 489 -15.62 25.90 -6.25
N HIS A 490 -15.16 27.15 -6.25
CA HIS A 490 -14.90 27.91 -7.47
C HIS A 490 -13.88 27.21 -8.37
N HIS A 491 -12.76 26.75 -7.80
CA HIS A 491 -11.75 26.00 -8.53
C HIS A 491 -12.31 24.74 -9.25
N CYS A 492 -13.19 23.99 -8.58
CA CYS A 492 -13.84 22.82 -9.19
C CYS A 492 -14.83 23.19 -10.30
N VAL A 493 -15.50 24.34 -10.17
CA VAL A 493 -16.47 24.84 -11.16
C VAL A 493 -15.75 25.36 -12.40
N ASP A 494 -14.73 26.19 -12.23
CA ASP A 494 -13.95 26.77 -13.33
C ASP A 494 -13.19 25.67 -14.09
N GLY A 495 -12.75 24.62 -13.39
CA GLY A 495 -12.16 23.42 -13.97
C GLY A 495 -13.13 22.51 -14.75
N GLY A 496 -14.44 22.79 -14.71
CA GLY A 496 -15.47 21.98 -15.37
C GLY A 496 -15.74 20.63 -14.72
N LEU A 497 -15.33 20.43 -13.46
CA LEU A 497 -15.59 19.20 -12.71
C LEU A 497 -16.92 19.26 -11.95
N ILE A 498 -17.37 20.46 -11.59
CA ILE A 498 -18.66 20.72 -10.93
C ILE A 498 -19.41 21.79 -11.73
N VAL A 499 -20.74 21.70 -11.75
CA VAL A 499 -21.62 22.73 -12.30
C VAL A 499 -22.63 23.17 -11.24
N ARG A 500 -23.06 24.43 -11.32
CA ARG A 500 -24.16 24.97 -10.52
C ARG A 500 -25.48 24.70 -11.26
N GLY A 501 -26.14 23.60 -10.91
CA GLY A 501 -27.41 23.17 -11.48
C GLY A 501 -28.63 23.75 -10.75
N LYS A 502 -29.84 23.38 -11.21
CA LYS A 502 -31.11 23.82 -10.59
C LYS A 502 -31.28 23.32 -9.15
N ASN A 503 -30.69 22.16 -8.83
CA ASN A 503 -30.78 21.51 -7.53
C ASN A 503 -29.52 21.71 -6.65
N GLY A 504 -28.66 22.67 -7.00
CA GLY A 504 -27.40 22.95 -6.32
C GLY A 504 -26.17 22.50 -7.11
N LEU A 505 -25.09 22.21 -6.40
CA LEU A 505 -23.83 21.72 -6.95
C LEU A 505 -23.99 20.28 -7.46
N GLU A 506 -23.60 20.05 -8.71
CA GLU A 506 -23.62 18.72 -9.33
C GLU A 506 -22.27 18.46 -10.01
N ALA A 507 -21.68 17.29 -9.78
CA ALA A 507 -20.47 16.90 -10.50
C ALA A 507 -20.78 16.56 -11.95
N THR A 508 -19.94 17.02 -12.88
CA THR A 508 -19.99 16.61 -14.29
C THR A 508 -19.61 15.13 -14.44
N GLU A 509 -19.82 14.51 -15.60
CA GLU A 509 -19.35 13.13 -15.83
C GLU A 509 -17.83 13.01 -15.68
N ILE A 510 -17.09 14.03 -16.11
CA ILE A 510 -15.63 14.14 -15.89
C ILE A 510 -15.31 14.24 -14.39
N GLY A 511 -16.02 15.11 -13.65
CA GLY A 511 -15.84 15.24 -12.21
C GLY A 511 -16.17 13.97 -11.43
N LYS A 512 -17.24 13.26 -11.79
CA LYS A 512 -17.59 11.95 -11.21
C LYS A 512 -16.51 10.92 -11.47
N LEU A 513 -15.98 10.87 -12.69
CA LEU A 513 -14.91 9.95 -13.04
C LEU A 513 -13.63 10.26 -12.25
N ALA A 514 -13.21 11.53 -12.19
CA ALA A 514 -12.05 11.97 -11.43
C ALA A 514 -12.17 11.60 -9.94
N ALA A 515 -13.32 11.90 -9.31
CA ALA A 515 -13.59 11.56 -7.92
C ALA A 515 -13.61 10.04 -7.66
N ALA A 516 -14.26 9.28 -8.54
CA ALA A 516 -14.36 7.82 -8.42
C ALA A 516 -13.01 7.13 -8.58
N LYS A 517 -12.14 7.72 -9.42
CA LYS A 517 -10.76 7.25 -9.61
C LYS A 517 -9.85 7.71 -8.48
N GLY A 518 -10.11 8.87 -7.87
CA GLY A 518 -9.30 9.49 -6.82
C GLY A 518 -8.19 10.40 -7.35
N VAL A 519 -8.35 10.93 -8.57
CA VAL A 519 -7.38 11.81 -9.23
C VAL A 519 -7.44 13.20 -8.60
N ALA A 520 -6.29 13.85 -8.46
CA ALA A 520 -6.21 15.24 -8.00
C ALA A 520 -7.06 16.15 -8.90
N VAL A 521 -7.76 17.13 -8.29
CA VAL A 521 -8.56 18.12 -9.03
C VAL A 521 -7.75 18.75 -10.16
N ASP A 522 -6.52 19.19 -9.89
CA ASP A 522 -5.66 19.83 -10.88
C ASP A 522 -5.31 18.88 -12.03
N THR A 523 -5.00 17.61 -11.73
CA THR A 523 -4.75 16.59 -12.76
C THR A 523 -5.98 16.32 -13.62
N ALA A 524 -7.17 16.29 -13.02
CA ALA A 524 -8.40 16.13 -13.79
C ALA A 524 -8.66 17.32 -14.73
N ILE A 525 -8.35 18.55 -14.30
CA ILE A 525 -8.44 19.77 -15.12
C ILE A 525 -7.43 19.72 -16.27
N GLU A 526 -6.18 19.35 -15.99
CA GLU A 526 -5.11 19.22 -16.98
C GLU A 526 -5.44 18.16 -18.05
N MET A 527 -5.94 16.99 -17.62
CA MET A 527 -6.40 15.92 -18.53
C MET A 527 -7.58 16.36 -19.37
N HIS A 528 -8.57 17.04 -18.77
CA HIS A 528 -9.73 17.55 -19.48
C HIS A 528 -9.32 18.56 -20.57
N ALA A 529 -8.40 19.47 -20.26
CA ALA A 529 -7.84 20.42 -21.22
C ALA A 529 -7.10 19.69 -22.35
N PHE A 530 -6.22 18.74 -22.04
CA PHE A 530 -5.48 17.95 -23.05
C PHE A 530 -6.41 17.23 -24.02
N LEU A 531 -7.48 16.61 -23.51
CA LEU A 531 -8.43 15.88 -24.35
C LEU A 531 -9.28 16.80 -25.22
N ARG A 532 -9.71 17.94 -24.67
CA ARG A 532 -10.48 18.95 -25.43
C ARG A 532 -9.63 19.56 -26.54
N ASP A 533 -8.41 19.98 -26.21
CA ASP A 533 -7.51 20.65 -27.15
C ASP A 533 -6.93 19.67 -28.20
N GLY A 534 -6.90 18.36 -27.88
CA GLY A 534 -6.47 17.29 -28.78
C GLY A 534 -7.57 16.62 -29.60
N ALA A 535 -8.84 17.02 -29.45
CA ALA A 535 -9.99 16.31 -30.02
C ALA A 535 -9.92 16.15 -31.55
N ASP A 536 -9.52 17.20 -32.28
CA ASP A 536 -9.44 17.19 -33.75
C ASP A 536 -8.35 16.26 -34.30
N ARG A 537 -7.36 15.92 -33.48
CA ARG A 537 -6.21 15.06 -33.85
C ARG A 537 -6.12 13.79 -33.02
N ALA A 538 -7.23 13.36 -32.42
CA ALA A 538 -7.26 12.23 -31.50
C ALA A 538 -6.69 10.92 -32.09
N SER A 539 -6.79 10.72 -33.40
CA SER A 539 -6.22 9.56 -34.11
C SER A 539 -4.68 9.61 -34.19
N GLU A 540 -4.10 10.81 -34.25
CA GLU A 540 -2.66 11.07 -34.42
C GLU A 540 -1.88 11.08 -33.10
N ILE A 541 -2.56 11.25 -31.96
CA ILE A 541 -1.92 11.28 -30.64
C ILE A 541 -1.34 9.91 -30.32
N GLY A 542 0.00 9.84 -30.28
CA GLY A 542 0.76 8.62 -30.01
C GLY A 542 1.00 8.35 -28.52
N THR A 543 1.47 7.14 -28.21
CA THR A 543 1.77 6.68 -26.85
C THR A 543 2.73 7.60 -26.08
N PHE A 544 3.77 8.10 -26.75
CA PHE A 544 4.74 9.01 -26.12
C PHE A 544 4.09 10.33 -25.68
N GLU A 545 3.25 10.95 -26.52
CA GLU A 545 2.56 12.20 -26.18
C GLU A 545 1.65 12.02 -24.95
N VAL A 546 0.93 10.90 -24.89
CA VAL A 546 0.07 10.56 -23.75
C VAL A 546 0.92 10.40 -22.48
N ILE A 547 1.96 9.56 -22.51
CA ILE A 547 2.85 9.34 -21.35
C ILE A 547 3.51 10.65 -20.93
N TRP A 548 3.98 11.47 -21.88
CA TRP A 548 4.56 12.78 -21.59
C TRP A 548 3.57 13.69 -20.88
N HIS A 549 2.34 13.79 -21.38
CA HIS A 549 1.28 14.56 -20.72
C HIS A 549 1.02 14.06 -19.30
N LEU A 550 0.81 12.74 -19.12
CA LEU A 550 0.54 12.14 -17.81
C LEU A 550 1.67 12.41 -16.81
N THR A 551 2.95 12.32 -17.23
CA THR A 551 4.09 12.61 -16.33
C THR A 551 4.20 14.08 -15.94
N GLY A 552 3.54 14.97 -16.68
CA GLY A 552 3.50 16.41 -16.41
C GLY A 552 2.34 16.86 -15.54
N THR A 553 1.34 16.01 -15.28
CA THR A 553 0.21 16.40 -14.45
C THR A 553 0.58 16.53 -12.98
N ALA A 554 -0.24 17.21 -12.17
CA ALA A 554 0.01 17.36 -10.72
C ALA A 554 0.29 16.03 -10.00
N ASP A 555 -0.51 14.98 -10.24
CA ASP A 555 -0.25 13.63 -9.70
C ASP A 555 0.98 12.98 -10.36
N GLY A 556 1.18 13.16 -11.67
CA GLY A 556 2.36 12.67 -12.39
C GLY A 556 3.69 13.22 -11.87
N GLN A 557 3.70 14.48 -11.43
CA GLN A 557 4.84 15.15 -10.83
C GLN A 557 5.10 14.67 -9.40
N ARG A 558 4.04 14.41 -8.61
CA ARG A 558 4.13 13.86 -7.25
C ARG A 558 4.70 12.44 -7.22
N ILE A 559 4.51 11.65 -8.29
CA ILE A 559 5.14 10.33 -8.42
C ILE A 559 6.65 10.50 -8.55
N HIS A 560 7.35 10.28 -7.43
CA HIS A 560 8.79 10.37 -7.35
C HIS A 560 9.47 9.18 -8.06
N PHE A 561 10.53 9.48 -8.81
CA PHE A 561 11.40 8.47 -9.40
C PHE A 561 12.86 8.91 -9.29
N ASN A 562 13.74 8.05 -8.79
CA ASN A 562 15.11 8.45 -8.51
C ASN A 562 15.84 8.93 -9.78
N LEU A 563 16.51 10.08 -9.70
CA LEU A 563 17.43 10.58 -10.71
C LEU A 563 18.72 10.97 -10.00
N SER A 564 19.78 10.19 -10.20
CA SER A 564 21.06 10.46 -9.57
C SER A 564 21.72 11.71 -10.18
N LYS A 565 22.65 12.30 -9.43
CA LYS A 565 23.42 13.47 -9.88
C LYS A 565 24.22 13.16 -11.17
N ASN A 566 24.78 11.95 -11.25
CA ASN A 566 25.54 11.51 -12.43
C ASN A 566 24.66 11.40 -13.67
N GLU A 567 23.47 10.79 -13.52
CA GLU A 567 22.49 10.71 -14.61
C GLU A 567 22.04 12.09 -15.07
N TRP A 568 21.69 12.98 -14.13
CA TRP A 568 21.29 14.36 -14.45
C TRP A 568 22.38 15.12 -15.22
N GLN A 569 23.63 14.99 -14.79
CA GLN A 569 24.78 15.66 -15.41
C GLN A 569 25.21 15.05 -16.76
N SER A 570 24.82 13.81 -17.06
CA SER A 570 25.24 13.11 -18.29
C SER A 570 24.58 13.66 -19.56
N GLY A 571 23.41 14.29 -19.45
CA GLY A 571 22.60 14.72 -20.60
C GLY A 571 22.00 13.58 -21.44
N GLU A 572 22.14 12.31 -21.02
CA GLU A 572 21.76 11.14 -21.82
C GLU A 572 20.26 11.12 -22.20
N TYR A 573 19.40 11.56 -21.28
CA TYR A 573 17.97 11.60 -21.50
C TYR A 573 17.57 12.62 -22.56
N ALA A 574 18.29 13.74 -22.69
CA ALA A 574 18.02 14.71 -23.74
C ALA A 574 18.28 14.11 -25.13
N ALA A 575 19.39 13.39 -25.30
CA ALA A 575 19.73 12.73 -26.56
C ALA A 575 18.70 11.66 -26.95
N ILE A 576 18.22 10.88 -25.98
CA ILE A 576 17.16 9.90 -26.20
C ILE A 576 15.85 10.59 -26.59
N LEU A 577 15.47 11.64 -25.87
CA LEU A 577 14.23 12.38 -26.09
C LEU A 577 14.16 12.96 -27.51
N VAL A 578 15.26 13.48 -28.04
CA VAL A 578 15.31 13.98 -29.42
C VAL A 578 14.91 12.89 -30.44
N LYS A 579 15.32 11.64 -30.22
CA LYS A 579 14.95 10.51 -31.08
C LYS A 579 13.46 10.19 -30.98
N GLU A 580 12.90 10.21 -29.77
CA GLU A 580 11.47 9.96 -29.53
C GLU A 580 10.55 11.07 -30.07
N LEU A 581 11.05 12.31 -30.10
CA LEU A 581 10.31 13.46 -30.64
C LEU A 581 10.37 13.57 -32.17
N ALA A 582 11.34 12.93 -32.82
CA ALA A 582 11.53 12.99 -34.27
C ALA A 582 10.28 12.58 -35.08
N PRO A 583 9.57 11.47 -34.77
CA PRO A 583 8.38 11.02 -35.51
C PRO A 583 7.11 11.85 -35.23
N LEU A 584 7.11 12.75 -34.24
CA LEU A 584 5.93 13.55 -33.90
C LEU A 584 5.64 14.65 -34.91
N ALA A 585 4.36 15.03 -35.01
CA ALA A 585 3.91 16.16 -35.83
C ALA A 585 4.70 17.44 -35.49
N SER A 586 5.00 18.26 -36.51
CA SER A 586 5.92 19.41 -36.38
C SER A 586 5.48 20.43 -35.31
N GLN A 587 4.17 20.65 -35.17
CA GLN A 587 3.57 21.52 -34.17
C GLN A 587 3.76 20.98 -32.75
N VAL A 588 3.45 19.70 -32.53
CA VAL A 588 3.63 19.01 -31.24
C VAL A 588 5.11 19.01 -30.86
N ARG A 589 5.99 18.65 -31.81
CA ARG A 589 7.43 18.69 -31.60
C ARG A 589 7.92 20.08 -31.20
N ARG A 590 7.33 21.15 -31.74
CA ARG A 590 7.67 22.54 -31.37
C ARG A 590 7.20 22.87 -29.95
N GLN A 591 5.97 22.51 -29.60
CA GLN A 591 5.42 22.70 -28.25
C GLN A 591 6.26 21.96 -27.21
N LEU A 592 6.51 20.67 -27.44
CA LEU A 592 7.34 19.85 -26.56
C LEU A 592 8.76 20.40 -26.46
N ARG A 593 9.39 20.82 -27.57
CA ARG A 593 10.72 21.47 -27.51
C ARG A 593 10.73 22.76 -26.68
N ALA A 594 9.64 23.51 -26.67
CA ALA A 594 9.51 24.70 -25.83
C ALA A 594 9.39 24.32 -24.35
N GLU A 595 8.58 23.31 -24.01
CA GLU A 595 8.49 22.76 -22.65
C GLU A 595 9.81 22.15 -22.15
N ILE A 596 10.55 21.51 -23.07
CA ILE A 596 11.82 20.82 -22.81
C ILE A 596 13.00 21.80 -22.71
N GLY A 597 12.80 23.07 -23.08
CA GLY A 597 13.83 24.10 -23.06
C GLY A 597 14.60 24.09 -21.73
N SER A 598 15.93 23.99 -21.81
CA SER A 598 16.87 23.87 -20.67
C SER A 598 16.88 22.56 -19.87
N LEU A 599 16.57 21.40 -20.50
CA LEU A 599 16.73 20.06 -19.90
C LEU A 599 18.03 19.88 -19.08
N GLU A 600 19.17 20.28 -19.65
CA GLU A 600 20.49 20.18 -18.98
C GLU A 600 20.60 21.02 -17.70
N VAL A 601 19.69 21.98 -17.49
CA VAL A 601 19.69 22.91 -16.36
C VAL A 601 18.54 22.62 -15.39
N ASN A 602 17.51 21.86 -15.79
CA ASN A 602 16.32 21.60 -14.98
C ASN A 602 16.20 20.12 -14.55
N TYR A 603 16.36 19.88 -13.25
CA TYR A 603 16.27 18.54 -12.64
C TYR A 603 14.88 17.91 -12.81
N GLU A 604 13.80 18.68 -12.61
CA GLU A 604 12.42 18.17 -12.67
C GLU A 604 12.03 17.75 -14.09
N ILE A 605 12.43 18.55 -15.10
CA ILE A 605 12.21 18.21 -16.51
C ILE A 605 13.02 16.97 -16.89
N THR A 606 14.25 16.84 -16.39
CA THR A 606 15.06 15.63 -16.64
C THR A 606 14.45 14.40 -15.97
N GLN A 607 13.96 14.52 -14.74
CA GLN A 607 13.27 13.44 -14.03
C GLN A 607 11.98 13.04 -14.75
N ARG A 608 11.23 14.01 -15.28
CA ARG A 608 10.05 13.76 -16.13
C ARG A 608 10.43 12.99 -17.40
N ALA A 609 11.49 13.41 -18.08
CA ALA A 609 11.99 12.71 -19.26
C ALA A 609 12.40 11.26 -18.95
N LYS A 610 13.14 11.04 -17.86
CA LYS A 610 13.48 9.70 -17.37
C LYS A 610 12.23 8.83 -17.18
N LYS A 611 11.21 9.34 -16.48
CA LYS A 611 9.92 8.64 -16.26
C LYS A 611 9.26 8.28 -17.60
N ALA A 612 9.10 9.25 -18.49
CA ALA A 612 8.38 9.06 -19.75
C ALA A 612 9.08 8.04 -20.68
N LEU A 613 10.41 8.16 -20.82
CA LEU A 613 11.22 7.27 -21.65
C LEU A 613 11.20 5.83 -21.12
N LEU A 614 11.35 5.66 -19.80
CA LEU A 614 11.28 4.35 -19.16
C LEU A 614 9.92 3.70 -19.39
N LEU A 615 8.83 4.44 -19.18
CA LEU A 615 7.47 3.93 -19.41
C LEU A 615 7.24 3.57 -20.88
N CYS A 616 7.81 4.30 -21.83
CA CYS A 616 7.75 3.95 -23.25
C CYS A 616 8.46 2.61 -23.55
N ASP A 617 9.67 2.42 -23.03
CA ASP A 617 10.39 1.15 -23.17
C ASP A 617 9.66 -0.01 -22.48
N TRP A 618 9.04 0.26 -21.33
CA TRP A 618 8.24 -0.70 -20.58
C TRP A 618 7.05 -1.22 -21.40
N VAL A 619 6.23 -0.33 -21.96
CA VAL A 619 5.03 -0.71 -22.74
C VAL A 619 5.36 -1.28 -24.13
N ARG A 620 6.56 -1.02 -24.64
CA ARG A 620 7.13 -1.66 -25.85
C ARG A 620 7.65 -3.07 -25.59
N GLY A 621 7.56 -3.59 -24.37
CA GLY A 621 7.96 -4.97 -24.11
C GLY A 621 9.47 -5.21 -24.05
N LEU A 622 10.31 -4.17 -23.91
CA LEU A 622 11.78 -4.35 -23.83
C LEU A 622 12.16 -5.19 -22.60
N PRO A 623 13.13 -6.13 -22.70
CA PRO A 623 13.50 -6.98 -21.56
C PRO A 623 13.81 -6.19 -20.28
N THR A 624 13.32 -6.68 -19.13
CA THR A 624 13.39 -5.97 -17.84
C THR A 624 14.83 -5.55 -17.51
N ARG A 625 15.80 -6.46 -17.63
CA ARG A 625 17.23 -6.18 -17.43
C ARG A 625 17.78 -5.05 -18.33
N GLN A 626 17.29 -4.90 -19.56
CA GLN A 626 17.72 -3.81 -20.44
C GLN A 626 17.22 -2.46 -19.94
N ILE A 627 15.98 -2.41 -19.42
CA ILE A 627 15.40 -1.19 -18.83
C ILE A 627 16.13 -0.85 -17.53
N GLU A 628 16.43 -1.84 -16.68
CA GLU A 628 17.21 -1.65 -15.45
C GLU A 628 18.57 -1.01 -15.74
N ALA A 629 19.32 -1.57 -16.69
CA ALA A 629 20.63 -1.07 -17.10
C ALA A 629 20.57 0.34 -17.70
N ARG A 630 19.55 0.62 -18.53
CA ARG A 630 19.40 1.91 -19.23
C ARG A 630 18.96 3.06 -18.32
N PHE A 631 18.18 2.78 -17.28
CA PHE A 631 17.58 3.81 -16.41
C PHE A 631 18.06 3.72 -14.96
N HIS A 632 19.11 2.93 -14.69
CA HIS A 632 19.74 2.76 -13.38
C HIS A 632 18.71 2.51 -12.26
N CYS A 633 17.85 1.53 -12.47
CA CYS A 633 16.76 1.20 -11.56
C CYS A 633 16.51 -0.32 -11.55
N PHE A 634 15.57 -0.76 -10.71
CA PHE A 634 15.24 -2.18 -10.55
C PHE A 634 13.81 -2.51 -11.00
N ALA A 635 13.55 -3.78 -11.30
CA ALA A 635 12.28 -4.32 -11.79
C ALA A 635 11.05 -3.89 -10.95
N GLY A 636 11.17 -3.87 -9.62
CA GLY A 636 10.11 -3.42 -8.73
C GLY A 636 9.81 -1.92 -8.88
N SER A 637 10.84 -1.09 -9.06
CA SER A 637 10.67 0.35 -9.34
C SER A 637 10.04 0.60 -10.71
N ILE A 638 10.42 -0.16 -11.73
CA ILE A 638 9.84 -0.07 -13.09
C ILE A 638 8.34 -0.42 -13.05
N SER A 639 8.01 -1.59 -12.51
CA SER A 639 6.62 -2.06 -12.41
C SER A 639 5.76 -1.20 -11.47
N GLY A 640 6.35 -0.68 -10.39
CA GLY A 640 5.73 0.31 -9.51
C GLY A 640 5.37 1.58 -10.27
N LEU A 641 6.33 2.18 -10.99
CA LEU A 641 6.09 3.37 -11.81
C LEU A 641 4.99 3.11 -12.86
N GLY A 642 5.05 1.99 -13.57
CA GLY A 642 4.01 1.57 -14.51
C GLY A 642 2.63 1.47 -13.85
N SER A 643 2.54 0.88 -12.66
CA SER A 643 1.28 0.74 -11.91
C SER A 643 0.69 2.07 -11.44
N GLU A 644 1.54 3.04 -11.05
CA GLU A 644 1.09 4.39 -10.68
C GLU A 644 0.52 5.12 -11.90
N PHE A 645 1.22 5.08 -13.04
CA PHE A 645 0.78 5.74 -14.27
C PHE A 645 -0.37 5.03 -15.00
N ALA A 646 -0.54 3.72 -14.80
CA ALA A 646 -1.62 2.94 -15.41
C ALA A 646 -3.00 3.47 -15.04
N TRP A 647 -3.18 3.90 -13.79
CA TRP A 647 -4.46 4.44 -13.33
C TRP A 647 -4.74 5.85 -13.85
N LEU A 648 -3.70 6.69 -14.02
CA LEU A 648 -3.83 7.96 -14.72
C LEU A 648 -4.24 7.74 -16.19
N ALA A 649 -3.64 6.76 -16.87
CA ALA A 649 -4.03 6.37 -18.23
C ALA A 649 -5.48 5.81 -18.29
N GLU A 650 -5.88 4.99 -17.33
CA GLU A 650 -7.26 4.47 -17.22
C GLU A 650 -8.27 5.62 -17.06
N THR A 651 -7.91 6.64 -16.28
CA THR A 651 -8.75 7.83 -16.05
C THR A 651 -8.85 8.67 -17.32
N LEU A 652 -7.72 8.94 -17.98
CA LEU A 652 -7.68 9.66 -19.25
C LEU A 652 -8.53 8.96 -20.33
N ALA A 653 -8.46 7.63 -20.44
CA ALA A 653 -9.28 6.85 -21.36
C ALA A 653 -10.79 7.04 -21.09
N GLY A 654 -11.20 6.97 -19.82
CA GLY A 654 -12.58 7.21 -19.43
C GLY A 654 -13.05 8.63 -19.74
N MET A 655 -12.20 9.64 -19.53
CA MET A 655 -12.50 11.03 -19.87
C MET A 655 -12.60 11.23 -21.39
N ALA A 656 -11.70 10.61 -22.16
CA ALA A 656 -11.71 10.67 -23.63
C ALA A 656 -13.02 10.11 -24.19
N LYS A 657 -13.52 9.01 -23.60
CA LYS A 657 -14.83 8.45 -23.94
C LYS A 657 -15.99 9.41 -23.66
N VAL A 658 -15.96 10.11 -22.52
CA VAL A 658 -17.00 11.10 -22.15
C VAL A 658 -17.00 12.30 -23.09
N ILE A 659 -15.81 12.75 -23.51
CA ILE A 659 -15.64 13.87 -24.46
C ILE A 659 -16.02 13.47 -25.89
N GLY A 660 -16.05 12.17 -26.21
CA GLY A 660 -16.41 11.66 -27.52
C GLY A 660 -15.24 11.52 -28.47
N TRP A 661 -14.04 11.21 -27.97
CA TRP A 661 -12.94 10.78 -28.83
C TRP A 661 -13.31 9.51 -29.62
N PRO A 662 -12.71 9.28 -30.81
CA PRO A 662 -12.95 8.08 -31.61
C PRO A 662 -12.68 6.79 -30.83
N ASP A 663 -13.52 5.77 -31.03
CA ASP A 663 -13.45 4.50 -30.29
C ASP A 663 -12.07 3.82 -30.38
N GLU A 664 -11.40 3.90 -31.54
CA GLU A 664 -10.04 3.37 -31.71
C GLU A 664 -9.01 4.10 -30.84
N SER A 665 -9.14 5.43 -30.68
CA SER A 665 -8.29 6.21 -29.79
C SER A 665 -8.56 5.88 -28.32
N VAL A 666 -9.83 5.73 -27.93
CA VAL A 666 -10.20 5.29 -26.58
C VAL A 666 -9.63 3.91 -26.29
N ALA A 667 -9.79 2.95 -27.20
CA ALA A 667 -9.28 1.58 -27.05
C ALA A 667 -7.74 1.53 -26.94
N ARG A 668 -7.03 2.42 -27.64
CA ARG A 668 -5.57 2.59 -27.48
C ARG A 668 -5.19 3.08 -26.09
N LEU A 669 -5.92 4.05 -25.52
CA LEU A 669 -5.69 4.53 -24.15
C LEU A 669 -6.02 3.46 -23.10
N GLU A 670 -7.11 2.70 -23.30
CA GLU A 670 -7.46 1.56 -22.44
C GLU A 670 -6.38 0.48 -22.48
N SER A 671 -5.88 0.15 -23.67
CA SER A 671 -4.76 -0.78 -23.85
C SER A 671 -3.51 -0.27 -23.14
N LEU A 672 -3.17 1.02 -23.29
CA LEU A 672 -2.01 1.63 -22.64
C LEU A 672 -2.05 1.47 -21.12
N SER A 673 -3.22 1.63 -20.49
CA SER A 673 -3.36 1.36 -19.06
C SER A 673 -2.93 -0.06 -18.69
N GLY A 674 -3.42 -1.07 -19.41
CA GLY A 674 -3.03 -2.47 -19.20
C GLY A 674 -1.53 -2.72 -19.47
N GLN A 675 -0.98 -2.10 -20.51
CA GLN A 675 0.44 -2.21 -20.84
C GLN A 675 1.32 -1.58 -19.74
N LEU A 676 0.90 -0.46 -19.15
CA LEU A 676 1.62 0.18 -18.05
C LEU A 676 1.64 -0.70 -16.80
N VAL A 677 0.55 -1.40 -16.49
CA VAL A 677 0.51 -2.35 -15.34
C VAL A 677 1.47 -3.52 -15.57
N HIS A 678 1.44 -4.13 -16.75
CA HIS A 678 2.08 -5.43 -16.99
C HIS A 678 3.42 -5.38 -17.73
N GLY A 679 3.73 -4.25 -18.37
CA GLY A 679 4.92 -4.05 -19.19
C GLY A 679 4.94 -4.84 -20.50
N VAL A 680 3.80 -5.31 -20.96
CA VAL A 680 3.72 -6.09 -22.20
C VAL A 680 3.21 -5.22 -23.33
N GLU A 681 3.50 -5.61 -24.57
CA GLU A 681 2.83 -5.05 -25.73
C GLU A 681 1.32 -5.37 -25.68
N SER A 682 0.50 -4.60 -26.41
CA SER A 682 -0.95 -4.79 -26.44
C SER A 682 -1.35 -6.23 -26.79
N ALA A 683 -0.62 -6.88 -27.71
CA ALA A 683 -0.82 -8.28 -28.07
C ALA A 683 -0.63 -9.26 -26.89
N GLY A 684 0.21 -8.93 -25.90
CA GLY A 684 0.46 -9.77 -24.72
C GLY A 684 -0.58 -9.64 -23.61
N LEU A 685 -1.45 -8.62 -23.64
CA LEU A 685 -2.44 -8.36 -22.59
C LEU A 685 -3.38 -9.54 -22.31
N PRO A 686 -3.88 -10.31 -23.30
CA PRO A 686 -4.75 -11.45 -23.02
C PRO A 686 -4.09 -12.53 -22.13
N LEU A 687 -2.75 -12.63 -22.18
CA LEU A 687 -2.00 -13.62 -21.41
C LEU A 687 -1.77 -13.20 -19.95
N THR A 688 -1.91 -11.91 -19.61
CA THR A 688 -1.65 -11.43 -18.23
C THR A 688 -2.70 -11.89 -17.23
N ALA A 689 -3.85 -12.38 -17.72
CA ALA A 689 -4.87 -13.03 -16.88
C ALA A 689 -4.39 -14.35 -16.26
N ILE A 690 -3.33 -14.95 -16.81
CA ILE A 690 -2.73 -16.19 -16.32
C ILE A 690 -1.87 -15.89 -15.08
N ARG A 691 -2.40 -16.25 -13.92
CA ARG A 691 -1.75 -16.05 -12.62
C ARG A 691 -1.00 -17.30 -12.17
N LEU A 692 0.14 -17.59 -12.82
CA LEU A 692 1.02 -18.70 -12.47
C LEU A 692 2.35 -18.22 -11.93
N ARG A 693 2.84 -18.89 -10.88
CA ARG A 693 4.18 -18.65 -10.35
C ARG A 693 5.22 -18.95 -11.44
N GLY A 694 6.14 -18.02 -11.64
CA GLY A 694 7.14 -18.10 -12.69
C GLY A 694 6.60 -17.73 -14.07
N PHE A 695 5.30 -17.54 -14.31
CA PHE A 695 4.81 -17.06 -15.60
C PHE A 695 5.00 -15.55 -15.70
N SER A 696 6.23 -15.17 -16.05
CA SER A 696 6.72 -13.81 -15.98
C SER A 696 6.49 -13.03 -17.27
N ARG A 697 6.72 -11.72 -17.21
CA ARG A 697 6.61 -10.80 -18.35
C ARG A 697 7.49 -11.25 -19.52
N GLY A 698 8.75 -11.60 -19.28
CA GLY A 698 9.65 -12.10 -20.33
C GLY A 698 9.10 -13.34 -21.04
N ARG A 699 8.42 -14.24 -20.30
CA ARG A 699 7.78 -15.43 -20.88
C ARG A 699 6.55 -15.07 -21.71
N ILE A 700 5.73 -14.11 -21.27
CA ILE A 700 4.60 -13.59 -22.06
C ILE A 700 5.12 -13.04 -23.40
N MET A 701 6.15 -12.19 -23.36
CA MET A 701 6.74 -11.61 -24.58
C MET A 701 7.31 -12.70 -25.51
N ALA A 702 7.92 -13.75 -24.95
CA ALA A 702 8.42 -14.88 -25.74
C ALA A 702 7.28 -15.67 -26.43
N LEU A 703 6.13 -15.82 -25.78
CA LEU A 703 4.94 -16.45 -26.38
C LEU A 703 4.33 -15.57 -27.48
N VAL A 704 4.26 -14.25 -27.26
CA VAL A 704 3.80 -13.28 -28.27
C VAL A 704 4.70 -13.33 -29.51
N ALA A 705 6.01 -13.41 -29.34
CA ALA A 705 6.96 -13.56 -30.46
C ALA A 705 6.77 -14.86 -31.26
N LYS A 706 6.10 -15.87 -30.68
CA LYS A 706 5.70 -17.12 -31.35
C LYS A 706 4.29 -17.08 -31.95
N GLY A 707 3.56 -15.96 -31.79
CA GLY A 707 2.18 -15.81 -32.21
C GLY A 707 1.15 -16.46 -31.27
N TRP A 708 1.56 -16.94 -30.09
CA TRP A 708 0.67 -17.59 -29.12
C TRP A 708 0.07 -16.59 -28.14
N GLN A 709 -0.46 -15.49 -28.67
CA GLN A 709 -0.93 -14.33 -27.93
C GLN A 709 -2.39 -14.42 -27.47
N VAL A 710 -3.16 -15.39 -27.99
CA VAL A 710 -4.54 -15.68 -27.57
C VAL A 710 -4.64 -17.06 -26.94
N LEU A 711 -5.51 -17.21 -25.93
CA LEU A 711 -5.65 -18.43 -25.13
C LEU A 711 -5.90 -19.67 -26.00
N GLU A 712 -6.68 -19.51 -27.06
CA GLU A 712 -7.04 -20.54 -28.04
C GLU A 712 -5.81 -21.01 -28.85
N THR A 713 -4.91 -20.10 -29.22
CA THR A 713 -3.64 -20.48 -29.88
C THR A 713 -2.64 -21.07 -28.90
N LEU A 714 -2.64 -20.60 -27.65
CA LEU A 714 -1.71 -21.05 -26.62
C LEU A 714 -2.01 -22.48 -26.15
N ILE A 715 -3.29 -22.85 -26.00
CA ILE A 715 -3.65 -24.22 -25.63
C ILE A 715 -3.30 -25.24 -26.72
N ALA A 716 -3.35 -24.81 -27.99
CA ALA A 716 -2.97 -25.62 -29.15
C ALA A 716 -1.45 -25.70 -29.37
N ALA A 717 -0.65 -24.88 -28.68
CA ALA A 717 0.79 -24.84 -28.86
C ALA A 717 1.46 -26.18 -28.49
N PRO A 718 2.43 -26.68 -29.28
CA PRO A 718 3.12 -27.93 -29.00
C PRO A 718 3.81 -27.92 -27.63
N PHE A 719 3.64 -29.00 -26.85
CA PHE A 719 4.14 -29.06 -25.47
C PHE A 719 5.66 -28.95 -25.40
N ASP A 720 6.37 -29.58 -26.34
CA ASP A 720 7.83 -29.53 -26.39
C ASP A 720 8.36 -28.13 -26.71
N GLU A 721 7.62 -27.33 -27.48
CA GLU A 721 8.01 -25.94 -27.73
C GLU A 721 7.68 -25.04 -26.54
N LEU A 722 6.56 -25.25 -25.86
CA LEU A 722 6.26 -24.57 -24.59
C LEU A 722 7.36 -24.83 -23.55
N ARG A 723 7.86 -26.07 -23.47
CA ARG A 723 8.96 -26.45 -22.56
C ARG A 723 10.31 -25.80 -22.87
N ARG A 724 10.49 -25.23 -24.06
CA ARG A 724 11.68 -24.43 -24.39
C ARG A 724 11.58 -23.00 -23.83
N LEU A 725 10.36 -22.53 -23.55
CA LEU A 725 10.10 -21.18 -23.05
C LEU A 725 9.84 -21.15 -21.55
N VAL A 726 9.28 -22.22 -20.98
CA VAL A 726 8.98 -22.34 -19.56
C VAL A 726 9.40 -23.72 -19.02
N THR A 727 9.59 -23.85 -17.71
CA THR A 727 9.92 -25.14 -17.09
C THR A 727 8.77 -26.14 -17.25
N LYS A 728 9.06 -27.44 -17.22
CA LYS A 728 8.04 -28.49 -17.40
C LYS A 728 6.83 -28.31 -16.44
N PRO A 729 7.01 -28.07 -15.13
CA PRO A 729 5.88 -27.85 -14.23
C PRO A 729 5.05 -26.61 -14.60
N VAL A 730 5.70 -25.55 -15.07
CA VAL A 730 5.01 -24.33 -15.50
C VAL A 730 4.25 -24.58 -16.81
N ALA A 731 4.79 -25.36 -17.75
CA ALA A 731 4.10 -25.71 -18.99
C ALA A 731 2.82 -26.52 -18.74
N GLU A 732 2.87 -27.48 -17.80
CA GLU A 732 1.71 -28.29 -17.39
C GLU A 732 0.65 -27.40 -16.73
N ALA A 733 1.04 -26.61 -15.72
CA ALA A 733 0.14 -25.69 -15.04
C ALA A 733 -0.46 -24.62 -15.99
N LEU A 734 0.32 -24.18 -16.99
CA LEU A 734 -0.13 -23.23 -18.00
C LEU A 734 -1.28 -23.80 -18.82
N ARG A 735 -1.16 -25.02 -19.32
CA ARG A 735 -2.24 -25.67 -20.08
C ARG A 735 -3.50 -25.84 -19.25
N ASP A 736 -3.36 -26.30 -18.01
CA ASP A 736 -4.49 -26.49 -17.10
C ASP A 736 -5.22 -25.17 -16.81
N GLN A 737 -4.47 -24.09 -16.58
CA GLN A 737 -5.07 -22.79 -16.30
C GLN A 737 -5.72 -22.17 -17.54
N VAL A 738 -5.09 -22.29 -18.72
CA VAL A 738 -5.65 -21.82 -19.97
C VAL A 738 -6.96 -22.55 -20.30
N ALA A 739 -7.01 -23.88 -20.10
CA ALA A 739 -8.25 -24.66 -20.28
C ALA A 739 -9.39 -24.13 -19.40
N ARG A 740 -9.14 -23.93 -18.10
CA ARG A 740 -10.14 -23.37 -17.17
C ARG A 740 -10.59 -21.95 -17.54
N LEU A 741 -9.69 -21.12 -18.08
CA LEU A 741 -10.04 -19.77 -18.53
C LEU A 741 -10.94 -19.82 -19.76
N LEU A 742 -10.67 -20.71 -20.71
CA LEU A 742 -11.51 -20.94 -21.89
C LEU A 742 -12.90 -21.46 -21.51
N GLU A 743 -12.98 -22.42 -20.59
CA GLU A 743 -14.26 -22.93 -20.05
C GLU A 743 -15.10 -21.82 -19.41
N ARG A 744 -14.47 -20.94 -18.61
CA ARG A 744 -15.16 -19.79 -18.00
C ARG A 744 -15.66 -18.79 -19.04
N LYS A 745 -14.85 -18.53 -20.08
CA LYS A 745 -15.20 -17.62 -21.17
C LYS A 745 -16.40 -18.16 -21.96
N ALA A 746 -16.45 -19.46 -22.22
CA ALA A 746 -17.60 -20.13 -22.84
C ALA A 746 -18.87 -20.02 -21.97
N ALA A 747 -18.77 -20.33 -20.67
CA ALA A 747 -19.90 -20.23 -19.74
C ALA A 747 -20.45 -18.80 -19.60
N GLN A 748 -19.60 -17.77 -19.72
CA GLN A 748 -20.03 -16.36 -19.70
C GLN A 748 -20.74 -15.94 -21.00
N ALA A 749 -20.31 -16.45 -22.15
CA ALA A 749 -20.96 -16.22 -23.44
C ALA A 749 -22.35 -16.86 -23.52
N ASP A 750 -22.50 -18.07 -22.98
CA ASP A 750 -23.80 -18.77 -22.93
C ASP A 750 -24.79 -18.09 -21.96
N GLY A 751 -24.29 -17.55 -20.85
CA GLY A 751 -25.11 -16.83 -19.85
C GLY A 751 -25.57 -15.43 -20.26
N THR A 752 -24.98 -14.81 -21.29
CA THR A 752 -25.40 -13.51 -21.84
C THR A 752 -26.48 -13.63 -22.91
N SER A 753 -26.79 -14.86 -23.34
CA SER A 753 -27.81 -15.16 -24.36
C SER A 753 -29.22 -15.37 -23.79
N GLN A 754 -29.39 -15.33 -22.47
CA GLN A 754 -30.68 -15.50 -21.76
C GLN A 754 -31.01 -14.36 -20.76
N GLY A 755 -30.37 -13.19 -20.89
CA GLY A 755 -30.57 -12.05 -19.99
C GLY A 755 -31.42 -10.95 -20.59
#